data_AF-A0A1C6RXN5-F1
#
_entry.id   AF-A0A1C6RXN5-F1
#
_cell.length_a   1.000
_cell.length_b   1.000
_cell.length_c   1.000
_cell.angle_alpha   90.00
_cell.angle_beta   90.00
_cell.angle_gamma   90.00
#
_symmetry.space_group_name_H-M   'P 1'
#
loop_
_entity.id
_entity.type
_entity.pdbx_description
1 polymer ?
#
loop_
_entity_poly.entity_id
_entity_poly.type
_entity_poly.pdbx_seq_one_letter_code
_entity_poly.pdbx_strand_id
1 'polypeptide(L)'
;MTTVQWILLDHAVALLGVALWFATGVTAVLQRHRLAFGLLVGAVLVTLTRPATVVTLAGRGWWFAQEKVLLGLPLLGAAALAAVVVAGPRLFAARRTPGAGLPVGGVVALFTAAYAALAGLVVTFLAGYPLTWSTALIAVSLVCAGALLTAQVLGRQAGEHTDAESPVSLRTTAPRDSSALSRRGFIGLAAGAVAAGAGITGVGLLFRSPEAVVTGGGPRRASGSRPPVSVADLRGPSAPAPGGTSHRHTLTARTATVRLASGGDVDAWTYDGQLPGPAITATQGDLIEVTLRNSDVEDGVTLHWHGYDVPCGEDGAPGATQDAVAPGGEFVYRFRADQVGTYWYHTHQASHPAVRRGLYGTLVVKPRAGGPAEELDLTLPVHTFDDTVVIGNREGRTEHTVRPGAPVRLRLVNTDSEPHWFALAGAPFRVVAVDGRDLHQPGEVREVGLRLPAGGRYDVVLAMPGTPVALVLDHDHGSGVVLRPTGRTGNDPALPDTSGWPELDLLRYGEPAIVPFDADNADRHFTIVLDRALAMVDGRPAYAQTVDGRGHPSIPDQLVAEGDLVRYTVVNRSLETHPWHLHGHPVLILSRDGTRSSGSPLWVDTFDVRPGEVWEVAFRATNPGIWMNHCHNLRHQDQGMMLQLVYDGVSTPYEDASHGHS
;
A
#
# COMPACT_ATOMS: atom_id res chain seq x y z
N MET A 1 -3.66 21.04 -8.68
CA MET A 1 -4.02 20.03 -7.65
C MET A 1 -3.50 18.67 -8.09
N THR A 2 -2.82 17.98 -7.17
CA THR A 2 -2.40 16.57 -7.34
C THR A 2 -3.63 15.65 -7.39
N THR A 3 -3.46 14.40 -7.81
CA THR A 3 -4.57 13.44 -7.86
C THR A 3 -5.15 13.18 -6.46
N VAL A 4 -4.32 13.03 -5.42
CA VAL A 4 -4.81 12.90 -4.04
C VAL A 4 -5.62 14.11 -3.58
N GLN A 5 -5.23 15.33 -3.96
CA GLN A 5 -6.03 16.53 -3.65
C GLN A 5 -7.42 16.49 -4.31
N TRP A 6 -7.51 15.94 -5.53
CA TRP A 6 -8.80 15.70 -6.18
C TRP A 6 -9.62 14.58 -5.52
N ILE A 7 -8.96 13.51 -5.05
CA ILE A 7 -9.60 12.44 -4.28
C ILE A 7 -10.22 13.02 -3.00
N LEU A 8 -9.45 13.80 -2.22
CA LEU A 8 -9.92 14.45 -0.99
C LEU A 8 -11.05 15.44 -1.27
N LEU A 9 -10.95 16.23 -2.34
CA LEU A 9 -12.02 17.15 -2.74
C LEU A 9 -13.30 16.40 -3.12
N ASP A 10 -13.21 15.31 -3.88
CA ASP A 10 -14.37 14.49 -4.23
C ASP A 10 -15.05 13.90 -2.99
N HIS A 11 -14.26 13.37 -2.04
CA HIS A 11 -14.78 12.88 -0.75
C HIS A 11 -15.48 13.99 0.03
N ALA A 12 -14.90 15.19 0.10
CA ALA A 12 -15.50 16.34 0.78
C ALA A 12 -16.83 16.77 0.13
N VAL A 13 -16.86 16.85 -1.21
CA VAL A 13 -18.08 17.17 -1.98
C VAL A 13 -19.16 16.10 -1.77
N ALA A 14 -18.77 14.82 -1.79
CA ALA A 14 -19.70 13.72 -1.54
C ALA A 14 -20.28 13.75 -0.12
N LEU A 15 -19.44 13.97 0.90
CA LEU A 15 -19.86 14.10 2.30
C LEU A 15 -20.79 15.31 2.51
N LEU A 16 -20.48 16.45 1.90
CA LEU A 16 -21.34 17.63 1.94
C LEU A 16 -22.70 17.34 1.28
N GLY A 17 -22.70 16.61 0.16
CA GLY A 17 -23.93 16.16 -0.51
C GLY A 17 -24.80 15.30 0.42
N VAL A 18 -24.19 14.32 1.11
CA VAL A 18 -24.88 13.49 2.12
C VAL A 18 -25.53 14.37 3.19
N ALA A 19 -24.74 15.27 3.79
CA ALA A 19 -25.23 16.14 4.86
C ALA A 19 -26.40 17.04 4.42
N LEU A 20 -26.30 17.66 3.23
CA LEU A 20 -27.34 18.55 2.71
C LEU A 20 -28.64 17.80 2.37
N TRP A 21 -28.55 16.60 1.77
CA TRP A 21 -29.74 15.79 1.49
C TRP A 21 -30.45 15.34 2.77
N PHE A 22 -29.70 14.87 3.79
CA PHE A 22 -30.28 14.55 5.10
C PHE A 22 -30.90 15.77 5.78
N ALA A 23 -30.18 16.90 5.81
CA ALA A 23 -30.68 18.14 6.41
C ALA A 23 -31.97 18.63 5.72
N THR A 24 -32.04 18.49 4.39
CA THR A 24 -33.25 18.81 3.62
C THR A 24 -34.44 17.94 4.05
N GLY A 25 -34.24 16.62 4.17
CA GLY A 25 -35.28 15.70 4.64
C GLY A 25 -35.76 16.01 6.07
N VAL A 26 -34.81 16.20 7.00
CA VAL A 26 -35.11 16.50 8.41
C VAL A 26 -35.86 17.83 8.56
N THR A 27 -35.40 18.89 7.88
CA THR A 27 -36.06 20.21 7.97
C THR A 27 -37.43 20.22 7.31
N ALA A 28 -37.65 19.39 6.28
CA ALA A 28 -38.97 19.18 5.68
C ALA A 28 -39.94 18.50 6.66
N VAL A 29 -39.49 17.49 7.42
CA VAL A 29 -40.28 16.83 8.48
C VAL A 29 -40.62 17.80 9.60
N LEU A 30 -39.67 18.64 10.00
CA LEU A 30 -39.86 19.69 11.03
C LEU A 30 -40.69 20.89 10.53
N GLN A 31 -41.31 20.80 9.34
CA GLN A 31 -42.13 21.84 8.72
C GLN A 31 -41.41 23.19 8.53
N ARG A 32 -40.07 23.19 8.51
CA ARG A 32 -39.25 24.38 8.25
C ARG A 32 -39.04 24.59 6.75
N HIS A 33 -40.12 24.74 6.00
CA HIS A 33 -40.13 24.65 4.53
C HIS A 33 -39.23 25.69 3.81
N ARG A 34 -39.06 26.90 4.37
CA ARG A 34 -38.12 27.90 3.81
C ARG A 34 -36.67 27.41 3.87
N LEU A 35 -36.27 26.89 5.03
CA LEU A 35 -34.94 26.32 5.22
C LEU A 35 -34.76 25.05 4.38
N ALA A 36 -35.75 24.16 4.38
CA ALA A 36 -35.73 22.93 3.58
C ALA A 36 -35.59 23.23 2.07
N PHE A 37 -36.28 24.25 1.55
CA PHE A 37 -36.11 24.64 0.15
C PHE A 37 -34.70 25.18 -0.13
N GLY A 38 -34.13 26.00 0.76
CA GLY A 38 -32.76 26.49 0.63
C GLY A 38 -31.72 25.36 0.66
N LEU A 39 -31.89 24.40 1.57
CA LEU A 39 -31.03 23.21 1.67
C LEU A 39 -31.19 22.31 0.45
N LEU A 40 -32.41 22.16 -0.11
CA LEU A 40 -32.64 21.40 -1.35
C LEU A 40 -31.87 22.03 -2.52
N VAL A 41 -31.91 23.36 -2.67
CA VAL A 41 -31.12 24.05 -3.71
C VAL A 41 -29.63 23.79 -3.50
N GLY A 42 -29.14 23.90 -2.26
CA GLY A 42 -27.75 23.58 -1.92
C GLY A 42 -27.39 22.13 -2.27
N ALA A 43 -28.22 21.16 -1.90
CA ALA A 43 -28.02 19.73 -2.16
C ALA A 43 -27.96 19.44 -3.67
N VAL A 44 -28.84 20.07 -4.45
CA VAL A 44 -28.83 19.96 -5.92
C VAL A 44 -27.56 20.57 -6.50
N LEU A 45 -27.16 21.78 -6.07
CA LEU A 45 -25.94 22.42 -6.54
C LEU A 45 -24.69 21.55 -6.27
N VAL A 46 -24.56 21.00 -5.05
CA VAL A 46 -23.46 20.09 -4.70
C VAL A 46 -23.52 18.78 -5.49
N THR A 47 -24.73 18.25 -5.76
CA THR A 47 -24.90 17.07 -6.61
C THR A 47 -24.44 17.36 -8.05
N LEU A 48 -24.71 18.56 -8.57
CA LEU A 48 -24.29 18.99 -9.91
C LEU A 48 -22.79 19.28 -10.02
N THR A 49 -22.09 19.57 -8.92
CA THR A 49 -20.62 19.71 -8.93
C THR A 49 -19.90 18.37 -8.96
N ARG A 50 -20.52 17.30 -8.44
CA ARG A 50 -19.89 15.97 -8.31
C ARG A 50 -19.46 15.33 -9.64
N PRO A 51 -20.20 15.43 -10.76
CA PRO A 51 -19.69 14.98 -12.06
C PRO A 51 -18.36 15.62 -12.47
N ALA A 52 -18.10 16.88 -12.10
CA ALA A 52 -16.85 17.55 -12.45
C ALA A 52 -15.63 16.95 -11.71
N THR A 53 -15.77 16.66 -10.41
CA THR A 53 -14.71 15.99 -9.64
C THR A 53 -14.48 14.57 -10.16
N VAL A 54 -15.55 13.81 -10.46
CA VAL A 54 -15.46 12.44 -10.99
C VAL A 54 -14.85 12.40 -12.39
N VAL A 55 -15.23 13.30 -13.30
CA VAL A 55 -14.63 13.38 -14.65
C VAL A 55 -13.15 13.74 -14.56
N THR A 56 -12.77 14.63 -13.63
CA THR A 56 -11.37 14.97 -13.41
C THR A 56 -10.57 13.76 -12.93
N LEU A 57 -11.11 13.00 -11.98
CA LEU A 57 -10.49 11.74 -11.52
C LEU A 57 -10.41 10.69 -12.64
N ALA A 58 -11.47 10.52 -13.43
CA ALA A 58 -11.48 9.59 -14.56
C ALA A 58 -10.42 9.96 -15.62
N GLY A 59 -10.16 11.25 -15.81
CA GLY A 59 -9.07 11.74 -16.67
C GLY A 59 -7.66 11.48 -16.12
N ARG A 60 -7.52 11.16 -14.82
CA ARG A 60 -6.27 10.69 -14.20
C ARG A 60 -6.13 9.18 -14.20
N GLY A 61 -7.19 8.46 -14.56
CA GLY A 61 -7.25 7.01 -14.58
C GLY A 61 -8.64 6.50 -14.24
N TRP A 62 -9.12 5.51 -14.99
CA TRP A 62 -10.45 4.92 -14.76
C TRP A 62 -10.57 4.31 -13.36
N TRP A 63 -9.47 3.73 -12.88
CA TRP A 63 -9.34 3.21 -11.53
C TRP A 63 -9.51 4.26 -10.45
N PHE A 64 -9.55 5.58 -10.67
CA PHE A 64 -9.90 6.54 -9.59
C PHE A 64 -11.39 6.86 -9.50
N ALA A 65 -12.17 6.41 -10.49
CA ALA A 65 -13.54 6.85 -10.72
C ALA A 65 -14.54 5.72 -10.96
N GLN A 66 -14.11 4.47 -11.18
CA GLN A 66 -14.96 3.36 -11.61
C GLN A 66 -16.25 3.22 -10.76
N GLU A 67 -16.14 3.11 -9.44
CA GLU A 67 -17.27 2.95 -8.53
C GLU A 67 -18.17 4.18 -8.50
N LYS A 68 -17.59 5.36 -8.70
CA LYS A 68 -18.31 6.64 -8.76
C LYS A 68 -19.13 6.74 -10.04
N VAL A 69 -18.56 6.35 -11.18
CA VAL A 69 -19.21 6.39 -12.49
C VAL A 69 -20.26 5.30 -12.63
N LEU A 70 -19.96 4.07 -12.21
CA LEU A 70 -20.84 2.92 -12.40
C LEU A 70 -21.99 2.84 -11.38
N LEU A 71 -21.81 3.38 -10.16
CA LEU A 71 -22.81 3.29 -9.10
C LEU A 71 -23.13 4.65 -8.48
N GLY A 72 -22.13 5.34 -7.95
CA GLY A 72 -22.34 6.53 -7.10
C GLY A 72 -23.14 7.65 -7.79
N LEU A 73 -22.74 8.05 -9.00
CA LEU A 73 -23.39 9.10 -9.77
C LEU A 73 -24.77 8.68 -10.32
N PRO A 74 -24.95 7.52 -10.98
CA PRO A 74 -26.27 7.12 -11.47
C PRO A 74 -27.30 6.96 -10.34
N LEU A 75 -26.90 6.34 -9.23
CA LEU A 75 -27.79 6.10 -8.09
C LEU A 75 -28.24 7.41 -7.44
N LEU A 76 -27.30 8.33 -7.18
CA LEU A 76 -27.63 9.65 -6.65
C LEU A 76 -28.42 10.49 -7.66
N GLY A 77 -28.03 10.50 -8.92
CA GLY A 77 -28.68 11.28 -9.97
C GLY A 77 -30.16 10.93 -10.13
N ALA A 78 -30.48 9.63 -10.18
CA ALA A 78 -31.86 9.15 -10.26
C ALA A 78 -32.68 9.53 -9.02
N ALA A 79 -32.13 9.30 -7.82
CA ALA A 79 -32.82 9.61 -6.57
C ALA A 79 -33.01 11.12 -6.35
N ALA A 80 -32.00 11.93 -6.67
CA ALA A 80 -32.04 13.39 -6.60
C ALA A 80 -33.08 13.97 -7.58
N LEU A 81 -33.13 13.47 -8.81
CA LEU A 81 -34.13 13.89 -9.80
C LEU A 81 -35.55 13.60 -9.30
N ALA A 82 -35.79 12.38 -8.78
CA ALA A 82 -37.07 12.02 -8.19
C ALA A 82 -37.43 12.96 -7.02
N ALA A 83 -36.48 13.24 -6.13
CA ALA A 83 -36.67 14.15 -5.00
C ALA A 83 -37.04 15.57 -5.45
N VAL A 84 -36.35 16.12 -6.45
CA VAL A 84 -36.64 17.45 -7.00
C VAL A 84 -38.04 17.49 -7.64
N VAL A 85 -38.41 16.48 -8.43
CA VAL A 85 -39.72 16.42 -9.10
C VAL A 85 -40.86 16.27 -8.09
N VAL A 86 -40.72 15.41 -7.08
CA VAL A 86 -41.79 15.12 -6.11
C VAL A 86 -41.89 16.18 -5.01
N ALA A 87 -40.77 16.60 -4.43
CA ALA A 87 -40.74 17.50 -3.27
C ALA A 87 -40.54 18.99 -3.66
N GLY A 88 -39.80 19.28 -4.73
CA GLY A 88 -39.37 20.63 -5.10
C GLY A 88 -40.50 21.64 -5.29
N PRO A 89 -41.50 21.39 -6.17
CA PRO A 89 -42.61 22.31 -6.38
C PRO A 89 -43.41 22.59 -5.10
N ARG A 90 -43.57 21.57 -4.25
CA ARG A 90 -44.32 21.65 -3.00
C ARG A 90 -43.57 22.44 -1.93
N LEU A 91 -42.27 22.22 -1.78
CA LEU A 91 -41.42 23.05 -0.92
C LEU A 91 -41.37 24.51 -1.40
N PHE A 92 -41.33 24.73 -2.71
CA PHE A 92 -41.36 26.07 -3.30
C PHE A 92 -42.67 26.81 -3.01
N ALA A 93 -43.81 26.11 -3.02
CA ALA A 93 -45.10 26.68 -2.68
C ALA A 93 -45.21 26.92 -1.16
N ALA A 94 -44.91 25.90 -0.35
CA ALA A 94 -45.00 25.94 1.11
C ALA A 94 -44.10 26.99 1.77
N ARG A 95 -43.02 27.43 1.11
CA ARG A 95 -42.17 28.53 1.60
C ARG A 95 -42.88 29.90 1.65
N ARG A 96 -43.94 30.07 0.84
CA ARG A 96 -44.73 31.32 0.70
C ARG A 96 -46.05 31.28 1.48
N THR A 97 -46.65 30.10 1.61
CA THR A 97 -47.93 29.89 2.30
C THR A 97 -47.78 28.85 3.42
N PRO A 98 -47.68 29.28 4.69
CA PRO A 98 -47.64 28.37 5.85
C PRO A 98 -48.95 27.56 5.92
N GLY A 99 -48.86 26.23 5.97
CA GLY A 99 -50.02 25.33 6.17
C GLY A 99 -50.15 24.18 5.16
N ALA A 100 -49.51 24.26 3.99
CA ALA A 100 -49.45 23.14 3.04
C ALA A 100 -48.28 22.21 3.40
N GLY A 101 -48.57 21.12 4.12
CA GLY A 101 -47.57 20.11 4.48
C GLY A 101 -46.99 19.39 3.26
N LEU A 102 -45.76 18.89 3.38
CA LEU A 102 -45.16 18.03 2.35
C LEU A 102 -45.81 16.63 2.44
N PRO A 103 -46.34 16.06 1.35
CA PRO A 103 -46.86 14.69 1.38
C PRO A 103 -45.75 13.71 1.73
N VAL A 104 -46.11 12.59 2.34
CA VAL A 104 -45.18 11.52 2.74
C VAL A 104 -44.24 11.14 1.59
N GLY A 105 -44.76 11.01 0.37
CA GLY A 105 -43.93 10.69 -0.81
C GLY A 105 -42.84 11.71 -1.12
N GLY A 106 -43.04 13.00 -0.80
CA GLY A 106 -42.00 14.03 -0.94
C GLY A 106 -40.88 13.88 0.09
N VAL A 107 -41.23 13.58 1.35
CA VAL A 107 -40.25 13.34 2.42
C VAL A 107 -39.45 12.07 2.12
N VAL A 108 -40.13 10.99 1.71
CA VAL A 108 -39.50 9.73 1.31
C VAL A 108 -38.49 9.98 0.17
N ALA A 109 -38.88 10.72 -0.88
CA ALA A 109 -37.97 11.01 -1.99
C ALA A 109 -36.70 11.78 -1.55
N LEU A 110 -36.84 12.76 -0.64
CA LEU A 110 -35.69 13.49 -0.08
C LEU A 110 -34.72 12.57 0.68
N PHE A 111 -35.24 11.70 1.54
CA PHE A 111 -34.40 10.73 2.27
C PHE A 111 -33.82 9.65 1.35
N THR A 112 -34.53 9.21 0.31
CA THR A 112 -33.99 8.30 -0.70
C THR A 112 -32.76 8.90 -1.40
N ALA A 113 -32.79 10.19 -1.74
CA ALA A 113 -31.61 10.88 -2.28
C ALA A 113 -30.46 10.94 -1.26
N ALA A 114 -30.78 11.13 0.04
CA ALA A 114 -29.78 11.09 1.11
C ALA A 114 -29.14 9.70 1.27
N TYR A 115 -29.95 8.63 1.25
CA TYR A 115 -29.46 7.25 1.30
C TYR A 115 -28.63 6.90 0.05
N ALA A 116 -29.03 7.36 -1.13
CA ALA A 116 -28.27 7.17 -2.36
C ALA A 116 -26.91 7.88 -2.32
N ALA A 117 -26.87 9.12 -1.82
CA ALA A 117 -25.61 9.85 -1.60
C ALA A 117 -24.70 9.10 -0.63
N LEU A 118 -25.27 8.63 0.49
CA LEU A 118 -24.53 7.90 1.53
C LEU A 118 -24.02 6.56 1.01
N ALA A 119 -24.84 5.79 0.28
CA ALA A 119 -24.45 4.50 -0.28
C ALA A 119 -23.27 4.65 -1.24
N GLY A 120 -23.27 5.65 -2.12
CA GLY A 120 -22.13 5.92 -2.99
C GLY A 120 -20.85 6.28 -2.23
N LEU A 121 -20.96 7.05 -1.13
CA LEU A 121 -19.81 7.37 -0.28
C LEU A 121 -19.29 6.14 0.47
N VAL A 122 -20.20 5.35 1.07
CA VAL A 122 -19.86 4.12 1.80
C VAL A 122 -19.19 3.10 0.89
N VAL A 123 -19.68 2.90 -0.34
CA VAL A 123 -19.03 2.02 -1.32
C VAL A 123 -17.62 2.49 -1.64
N THR A 124 -17.39 3.80 -1.74
CA THR A 124 -16.06 4.35 -2.01
C THR A 124 -15.04 3.98 -0.93
N PHE A 125 -15.46 3.92 0.35
CA PHE A 125 -14.58 3.61 1.47
C PHE A 125 -14.51 2.13 1.85
N LEU A 126 -15.61 1.38 1.71
CA LEU A 126 -15.70 0.00 2.21
C LEU A 126 -15.48 -1.06 1.12
N ALA A 127 -15.67 -0.73 -0.15
CA ALA A 127 -15.48 -1.67 -1.25
C ALA A 127 -14.44 -1.17 -2.26
N GLY A 128 -14.45 0.14 -2.55
CA GLY A 128 -13.45 0.78 -3.40
C GLY A 128 -13.43 0.19 -4.81
N TYR A 129 -12.22 -0.04 -5.32
CA TYR A 129 -11.98 -0.67 -6.61
C TYR A 129 -11.58 -2.16 -6.47
N PRO A 130 -12.04 -3.05 -7.37
CA PRO A 130 -13.04 -2.81 -8.40
C PRO A 130 -14.47 -2.92 -7.87
N LEU A 131 -15.39 -2.16 -8.45
CA LEU A 131 -16.81 -2.30 -8.14
C LEU A 131 -17.32 -3.67 -8.66
N THR A 132 -17.79 -4.50 -7.74
CA THR A 132 -18.43 -5.79 -8.05
C THR A 132 -19.95 -5.65 -8.14
N TRP A 133 -20.59 -6.56 -8.88
CA TRP A 133 -22.06 -6.64 -8.96
C TRP A 133 -22.72 -6.86 -7.61
N SER A 134 -22.12 -7.68 -6.74
CA SER A 134 -22.61 -7.93 -5.40
C SER A 134 -22.63 -6.65 -4.55
N THR A 135 -21.53 -5.90 -4.56
CA THR A 135 -21.44 -4.59 -3.88
C THR A 135 -22.50 -3.62 -4.39
N ALA A 136 -22.65 -3.52 -5.72
CA ALA A 136 -23.64 -2.65 -6.34
C ALA A 136 -25.08 -3.04 -5.93
N LEU A 137 -25.42 -4.33 -5.97
CA LEU A 137 -26.75 -4.84 -5.58
C LEU A 137 -27.04 -4.61 -4.09
N ILE A 138 -26.06 -4.83 -3.22
CA ILE A 138 -26.19 -4.56 -1.78
C ILE A 138 -26.45 -3.08 -1.54
N ALA A 139 -25.66 -2.19 -2.15
CA ALA A 139 -25.82 -0.75 -2.00
C ALA A 139 -27.20 -0.27 -2.46
N VAL A 140 -27.67 -0.71 -3.64
CA VAL A 140 -29.01 -0.38 -4.15
C VAL A 140 -30.11 -0.92 -3.23
N SER A 141 -29.95 -2.14 -2.72
CA SER A 141 -30.92 -2.77 -1.81
C SER A 141 -31.04 -2.00 -0.49
N LEU A 142 -29.93 -1.52 0.07
CA LEU A 142 -29.93 -0.71 1.29
C LEU A 142 -30.63 0.64 1.08
N VAL A 143 -30.46 1.28 -0.08
CA VAL A 143 -31.20 2.52 -0.43
C VAL A 143 -32.70 2.26 -0.52
N CYS A 144 -33.11 1.19 -1.21
CA CYS A 144 -34.51 0.80 -1.32
C CYS A 144 -35.13 0.46 0.05
N ALA A 145 -34.40 -0.28 0.90
CA ALA A 145 -34.83 -0.61 2.25
C ALA A 145 -35.01 0.65 3.11
N GLY A 146 -34.06 1.59 3.06
CA GLY A 146 -34.17 2.88 3.76
C GLY A 146 -35.40 3.69 3.31
N ALA A 147 -35.68 3.73 2.01
CA ALA A 147 -36.86 4.39 1.46
C ALA A 147 -38.17 3.75 1.95
N LEU A 148 -38.25 2.41 1.94
CA LEU A 148 -39.41 1.65 2.43
C LEU A 148 -39.65 1.87 3.94
N LEU A 149 -38.58 1.80 4.74
CA LEU A 149 -38.66 2.05 6.18
C LEU A 149 -39.14 3.48 6.47
N THR A 150 -38.63 4.47 5.74
CA THR A 150 -39.07 5.87 5.87
C THR A 150 -40.55 6.02 5.54
N ALA A 151 -41.02 5.39 4.45
CA ALA A 151 -42.43 5.41 4.07
C ALA A 151 -43.34 4.77 5.13
N GLN A 152 -42.91 3.65 5.72
CA GLN A 152 -43.66 2.96 6.76
C GLN A 152 -43.75 3.77 8.07
N VAL A 153 -42.65 4.37 8.50
CA VAL A 153 -42.62 5.19 9.74
C VAL A 153 -43.54 6.39 9.60
N LEU A 154 -43.44 7.13 8.49
CA LEU A 154 -44.27 8.31 8.23
C LEU A 154 -45.74 7.95 7.97
N GLY A 155 -46.00 6.81 7.31
CA GLY A 155 -47.36 6.32 7.07
C GLY A 155 -48.10 5.93 8.36
N ARG A 156 -47.40 5.34 9.33
CA ARG A 156 -47.99 5.01 10.65
C ARG A 156 -48.38 6.26 11.44
N GLN A 157 -47.51 7.28 11.46
CA GLN A 157 -47.81 8.54 12.15
C GLN A 157 -48.99 9.30 11.53
N ALA A 158 -49.18 9.18 10.22
CA ALA A 158 -50.35 9.75 9.55
C ALA A 158 -51.65 9.00 9.93
N GLY A 159 -51.59 7.67 10.11
CA GLY A 159 -52.74 6.86 10.53
C GLY A 159 -53.13 7.03 12.01
N GLU A 160 -52.15 7.16 12.91
CA GLU A 160 -52.40 7.38 14.35
C GLU A 160 -53.04 8.75 14.63
N HIS A 161 -52.74 9.78 13.82
CA HIS A 161 -53.39 11.09 13.95
C HIS A 161 -54.84 11.11 13.45
N THR A 162 -55.22 10.25 12.50
CA THR A 162 -56.61 10.14 12.04
C THR A 162 -57.51 9.40 13.04
N ASP A 163 -56.98 8.52 13.89
CA ASP A 163 -57.76 7.74 14.85
C ASP A 163 -57.99 8.47 16.20
N ALA A 164 -57.34 9.62 16.43
CA ALA A 164 -57.45 10.40 17.67
C ALA A 164 -58.56 11.48 17.67
N GLU A 165 -59.29 11.66 16.56
CA GLU A 165 -60.30 12.74 16.39
C GLU A 165 -61.75 12.25 16.18
N SER A 166 -62.17 11.15 16.81
CA SER A 166 -63.59 10.71 16.77
C SER A 166 -64.26 10.72 18.15
N PRO A 167 -65.34 11.49 18.38
CA PRO A 167 -66.14 11.37 19.60
C PRO A 167 -67.13 10.21 19.50
N VAL A 168 -67.17 9.43 20.58
CA VAL A 168 -68.17 8.45 21.03
C VAL A 168 -69.49 8.37 20.23
N SER A 169 -69.80 7.19 19.70
CA SER A 169 -71.17 6.67 19.68
C SER A 169 -71.20 5.14 19.81
N LEU A 170 -72.08 4.65 20.70
CA LEU A 170 -72.31 3.23 20.97
C LEU A 170 -73.03 2.54 19.81
N ARG A 171 -72.53 1.36 19.38
CA ARG A 171 -73.28 0.08 19.43
C ARG A 171 -72.48 -1.12 18.90
N THR A 172 -72.79 -2.22 19.57
CA THR A 172 -72.26 -3.60 19.58
C THR A 172 -72.28 -4.34 18.23
N THR A 173 -71.17 -5.05 17.91
CA THR A 173 -71.11 -6.49 17.54
C THR A 173 -69.64 -6.93 17.38
N ALA A 174 -69.26 -8.02 18.05
CA ALA A 174 -67.95 -8.70 17.95
C ALA A 174 -68.04 -9.94 17.02
N PRO A 175 -66.93 -10.64 16.69
CA PRO A 175 -65.57 -10.18 16.44
C PRO A 175 -65.13 -10.51 15.00
N ARG A 176 -64.28 -9.69 14.39
CA ARG A 176 -63.43 -10.12 13.28
C ARG A 176 -61.99 -9.84 13.68
N ASP A 177 -61.26 -10.93 13.94
CA ASP A 177 -59.81 -10.96 14.06
C ASP A 177 -59.19 -10.19 12.90
N SER A 178 -58.75 -8.96 13.19
CA SER A 178 -57.73 -8.29 12.40
C SER A 178 -56.41 -8.59 13.09
N SER A 179 -55.64 -9.46 12.46
CA SER A 179 -54.32 -9.88 12.91
C SER A 179 -53.39 -8.69 12.98
N ALA A 180 -53.32 -8.07 14.16
CA ALA A 180 -52.18 -7.25 14.53
C ALA A 180 -50.93 -8.14 14.42
N LEU A 181 -50.09 -7.88 13.41
CA LEU A 181 -48.80 -8.54 13.27
C LEU A 181 -48.01 -8.31 14.55
N SER A 182 -47.88 -9.37 15.37
CA SER A 182 -47.15 -9.30 16.63
C SER A 182 -45.68 -8.91 16.36
N ARG A 183 -44.98 -8.35 17.36
CA ARG A 183 -43.55 -8.03 17.30
C ARG A 183 -42.69 -9.16 16.71
N ARG A 184 -43.10 -10.44 16.84
CA ARG A 184 -42.42 -11.60 16.23
C ARG A 184 -42.66 -11.72 14.72
N GLY A 185 -43.85 -11.39 14.23
CA GLY A 185 -44.13 -11.27 12.78
C GLY A 185 -43.43 -10.09 12.13
N PHE A 186 -43.24 -8.99 12.89
CA PHE A 186 -42.47 -7.81 12.48
C PHE A 186 -40.96 -8.09 12.35
N ILE A 187 -40.36 -8.82 13.31
CA ILE A 187 -38.97 -9.29 13.19
C ILE A 187 -38.85 -10.30 12.05
N GLY A 188 -39.83 -11.19 11.86
CA GLY A 188 -39.83 -12.18 10.76
C GLY A 188 -39.94 -11.58 9.35
N LEU A 189 -40.68 -10.48 9.16
CA LEU A 189 -40.82 -9.80 7.85
C LEU A 189 -39.67 -8.84 7.54
N ALA A 190 -39.11 -8.15 8.55
CA ALA A 190 -37.91 -7.34 8.37
C ALA A 190 -36.67 -8.22 8.19
N ALA A 191 -36.54 -9.29 8.99
CA ALA A 191 -35.53 -10.32 8.75
C ALA A 191 -35.80 -11.08 7.45
N GLY A 192 -37.06 -11.25 7.03
CA GLY A 192 -37.44 -11.91 5.76
C GLY A 192 -37.15 -11.06 4.52
N ALA A 193 -37.30 -9.74 4.57
CA ALA A 193 -36.92 -8.84 3.47
C ALA A 193 -35.39 -8.66 3.38
N VAL A 194 -34.70 -8.65 4.52
CA VAL A 194 -33.23 -8.67 4.57
C VAL A 194 -32.69 -10.05 4.16
N ALA A 195 -33.32 -11.16 4.58
CA ALA A 195 -32.89 -12.52 4.25
C ALA A 195 -33.33 -13.00 2.86
N ALA A 196 -34.44 -12.53 2.30
CA ALA A 196 -34.83 -12.86 0.92
C ALA A 196 -34.07 -11.99 -0.11
N GLY A 197 -33.65 -10.77 0.25
CA GLY A 197 -32.80 -9.92 -0.58
C GLY A 197 -31.30 -10.22 -0.45
N ALA A 198 -30.82 -10.62 0.73
CA ALA A 198 -29.41 -10.95 0.97
C ALA A 198 -29.09 -12.45 0.89
N GLY A 199 -30.05 -13.34 1.18
CA GLY A 199 -29.80 -14.76 1.43
C GLY A 199 -29.82 -15.68 0.22
N ILE A 200 -30.34 -15.27 -0.95
CA ILE A 200 -30.38 -16.15 -2.14
C ILE A 200 -29.64 -15.57 -3.35
N THR A 201 -29.50 -14.24 -3.46
CA THR A 201 -28.71 -13.60 -4.53
C THR A 201 -27.38 -13.00 -4.07
N GLY A 202 -27.23 -12.64 -2.78
CA GLY A 202 -26.01 -12.04 -2.25
C GLY A 202 -24.87 -13.03 -2.06
N VAL A 203 -25.15 -14.20 -1.48
CA VAL A 203 -24.11 -15.17 -1.12
C VAL A 203 -23.58 -15.92 -2.36
N GLY A 204 -24.44 -16.34 -3.30
CA GLY A 204 -24.01 -17.12 -4.47
C GLY A 204 -23.22 -16.35 -5.53
N LEU A 205 -23.35 -15.03 -5.59
CA LEU A 205 -22.62 -14.15 -6.53
C LEU A 205 -21.33 -13.55 -5.92
N LEU A 206 -21.11 -13.72 -4.61
CA LEU A 206 -19.87 -13.33 -3.92
C LEU A 206 -18.73 -14.33 -4.12
N PHE A 207 -19.00 -15.53 -4.64
CA PHE A 207 -18.01 -16.62 -4.73
C PHE A 207 -17.97 -17.24 -6.12
N ARG A 208 -17.78 -16.41 -7.17
CA ARG A 208 -17.01 -16.94 -8.29
C ARG A 208 -15.63 -17.22 -7.70
N SER A 209 -15.14 -18.46 -7.75
CA SER A 209 -13.77 -18.75 -7.35
C SER A 209 -12.89 -17.69 -8.01
N PRO A 210 -12.12 -16.90 -7.24
CA PRO A 210 -11.23 -15.93 -7.84
C PRO A 210 -10.38 -16.66 -8.87
N GLU A 211 -10.08 -15.99 -9.98
CA GLU A 211 -9.08 -16.52 -10.91
C GLU A 211 -7.83 -16.74 -10.05
N ALA A 212 -7.38 -18.00 -9.89
CA ALA A 212 -6.20 -18.26 -9.07
C ALA A 212 -4.96 -17.62 -9.68
N VAL A 213 -5.00 -17.38 -11.00
CA VAL A 213 -3.90 -16.90 -11.81
C VAL A 213 -4.42 -15.88 -12.83
N VAL A 214 -3.69 -14.79 -13.03
CA VAL A 214 -3.87 -13.85 -14.14
C VAL A 214 -2.67 -13.89 -15.08
N THR A 215 -2.92 -13.73 -16.39
CA THR A 215 -1.86 -13.85 -17.42
C THR A 215 -1.45 -12.51 -18.05
N GLY A 216 -2.07 -11.39 -17.66
CA GLY A 216 -1.67 -10.05 -18.10
C GLY A 216 -1.79 -9.79 -19.62
N GLY A 217 -2.53 -10.63 -20.36
CA GLY A 217 -2.68 -10.50 -21.82
C GLY A 217 -1.40 -10.80 -22.63
N GLY A 218 -1.43 -10.47 -23.92
CA GLY A 218 -0.33 -10.70 -24.87
C GLY A 218 -0.25 -12.13 -25.44
N PRO A 219 0.62 -12.40 -26.43
CA PRO A 219 0.80 -13.72 -26.99
C PRO A 219 1.33 -14.68 -25.92
N ARG A 220 0.66 -15.82 -25.73
CA ARG A 220 1.10 -16.85 -24.78
C ARG A 220 2.36 -17.50 -25.34
N ARG A 221 3.51 -17.23 -24.73
CA ARG A 221 4.67 -18.11 -24.90
C ARG A 221 4.38 -19.29 -24.01
N ALA A 222 3.88 -20.38 -24.61
CA ALA A 222 3.88 -21.65 -23.89
C ALA A 222 5.34 -21.95 -23.57
N SER A 223 5.65 -22.23 -22.30
CA SER A 223 6.85 -23.01 -22.02
C SER A 223 6.70 -24.28 -22.86
N GLY A 224 7.52 -24.43 -23.91
CA GLY A 224 7.58 -25.72 -24.63
C GLY A 224 7.78 -26.83 -23.60
N SER A 225 7.35 -28.07 -23.88
CA SER A 225 7.23 -29.23 -22.98
C SER A 225 8.41 -29.51 -22.01
N ARG A 226 8.73 -28.57 -21.12
CA ARG A 226 9.77 -28.65 -20.12
C ARG A 226 9.14 -29.33 -18.92
N PRO A 227 9.86 -30.29 -18.31
CA PRO A 227 9.40 -30.88 -17.07
C PRO A 227 9.22 -29.78 -16.02
N PRO A 228 8.19 -29.87 -15.16
CA PRO A 228 8.00 -28.92 -14.08
C PRO A 228 9.22 -28.91 -13.15
N VAL A 229 9.59 -27.72 -12.67
CA VAL A 229 10.73 -27.50 -11.77
C VAL A 229 10.21 -27.09 -10.40
N SER A 230 10.67 -27.76 -9.35
CA SER A 230 10.36 -27.36 -7.98
C SER A 230 11.22 -26.16 -7.57
N VAL A 231 10.63 -25.19 -6.87
CA VAL A 231 11.40 -24.09 -6.24
C VAL A 231 12.49 -24.60 -5.29
N ALA A 232 12.28 -25.77 -4.67
CA ALA A 232 13.28 -26.41 -3.81
C ALA A 232 14.55 -26.83 -4.57
N ASP A 233 14.47 -27.04 -5.89
CA ASP A 233 15.60 -27.40 -6.74
C ASP A 233 16.31 -26.16 -7.33
N LEU A 234 15.71 -24.97 -7.21
CA LEU A 234 16.27 -23.70 -7.69
C LEU A 234 17.27 -23.13 -6.68
N ARG A 235 18.37 -23.86 -6.46
CA ARG A 235 19.42 -23.55 -5.47
C ARG A 235 20.64 -22.88 -6.11
N GLY A 236 21.42 -22.16 -5.31
CA GLY A 236 22.62 -21.48 -5.80
C GLY A 236 23.83 -22.39 -6.04
N PRO A 237 24.85 -21.86 -6.76
CA PRO A 237 26.04 -22.62 -7.11
C PRO A 237 26.81 -23.06 -5.85
N SER A 238 27.51 -24.19 -5.93
CA SER A 238 28.33 -24.71 -4.82
C SER A 238 29.75 -24.13 -4.76
N ALA A 239 30.15 -23.34 -5.75
CA ALA A 239 31.49 -22.80 -5.89
C ALA A 239 31.47 -21.31 -6.26
N PRO A 240 32.47 -20.53 -5.80
CA PRO A 240 32.65 -19.15 -6.22
C PRO A 240 32.95 -19.07 -7.72
N ALA A 241 32.83 -17.88 -8.30
CA ALA A 241 33.37 -17.61 -9.63
C ALA A 241 34.90 -17.79 -9.64
N PRO A 242 35.54 -17.97 -10.82
CA PRO A 242 36.99 -18.00 -10.91
C PRO A 242 37.66 -16.81 -10.21
N GLY A 243 38.56 -17.09 -9.28
CA GLY A 243 39.26 -16.10 -8.45
C GLY A 243 38.47 -15.62 -7.22
N GLY A 244 37.21 -16.00 -7.06
CA GLY A 244 36.43 -15.72 -5.86
C GLY A 244 36.71 -16.67 -4.71
N THR A 245 36.32 -16.23 -3.51
CA THR A 245 36.46 -16.99 -2.27
C THR A 245 35.09 -17.35 -1.69
N SER A 246 35.03 -18.35 -0.80
CA SER A 246 33.80 -18.70 -0.08
C SER A 246 33.77 -18.07 1.31
N HIS A 247 32.69 -17.36 1.60
CA HIS A 247 32.37 -16.79 2.91
C HIS A 247 31.27 -17.62 3.56
N ARG A 248 31.55 -18.15 4.75
CA ARG A 248 30.60 -18.93 5.54
C ARG A 248 30.21 -18.14 6.78
N HIS A 249 28.91 -17.95 6.97
CA HIS A 249 28.33 -17.29 8.13
C HIS A 249 27.35 -18.23 8.82
N THR A 250 27.23 -18.09 10.13
CA THR A 250 26.13 -18.68 10.90
C THR A 250 25.43 -17.54 11.59
N LEU A 251 24.12 -17.38 11.34
CA LEU A 251 23.28 -16.37 11.97
C LEU A 251 22.28 -17.06 12.87
N THR A 252 22.33 -16.80 14.17
CA THR A 252 21.42 -17.39 15.15
C THR A 252 20.35 -16.37 15.53
N ALA A 253 19.12 -16.59 15.08
CA ALA A 253 17.96 -15.82 15.49
C ALA A 253 17.61 -16.15 16.95
N ARG A 254 17.49 -15.11 17.78
CA ARG A 254 17.08 -15.25 19.17
C ARG A 254 16.37 -14.03 19.73
N THR A 255 15.49 -14.24 20.70
CA THR A 255 14.99 -13.18 21.58
C THR A 255 16.11 -12.69 22.50
N ALA A 256 16.17 -11.37 22.74
CA ALA A 256 17.18 -10.77 23.60
C ALA A 256 16.68 -9.41 24.12
N THR A 257 17.14 -9.01 25.30
CA THR A 257 17.10 -7.60 25.72
C THR A 257 18.40 -6.93 25.31
N VAL A 258 18.32 -5.89 24.49
CA VAL A 258 19.50 -5.18 23.97
C VAL A 258 19.53 -3.77 24.52
N ARG A 259 20.69 -3.36 25.04
CA ARG A 259 20.95 -1.98 25.46
C ARG A 259 21.27 -1.12 24.23
N LEU A 260 20.43 -0.16 23.89
CA LEU A 260 20.74 0.84 22.87
C LEU A 260 21.89 1.74 23.33
N ALA A 261 22.70 2.24 22.38
CA ALA A 261 23.90 3.01 22.69
C ALA A 261 23.61 4.35 23.43
N SER A 262 22.41 4.89 23.23
CA SER A 262 21.83 6.05 23.93
C SER A 262 21.55 5.85 25.40
N GLY A 263 21.37 4.60 25.80
CA GLY A 263 20.82 4.23 27.07
C GLY A 263 19.31 3.96 27.05
N GLY A 264 18.91 2.74 26.73
CA GLY A 264 17.57 2.19 26.92
C GLY A 264 17.64 0.69 26.72
N ASP A 265 16.83 -0.10 27.41
CA ASP A 265 16.75 -1.54 27.17
C ASP A 265 15.54 -1.78 26.27
N VAL A 266 15.75 -2.44 25.13
CA VAL A 266 14.66 -2.81 24.20
C VAL A 266 14.53 -4.32 24.13
N ASP A 267 13.28 -4.78 24.10
CA ASP A 267 12.96 -6.19 23.82
C ASP A 267 13.08 -6.43 22.33
N ALA A 268 14.09 -7.21 21.94
CA ALA A 268 14.52 -7.36 20.57
C ALA A 268 14.58 -8.82 20.14
N TRP A 269 14.46 -9.01 18.83
CA TRP A 269 14.77 -10.26 18.16
C TRP A 269 16.02 -10.00 17.32
N THR A 270 17.06 -10.80 17.53
CA THR A 270 18.42 -10.50 17.07
C THR A 270 18.98 -11.63 16.25
N TYR A 271 19.88 -11.30 15.31
CA TYR A 271 20.84 -12.27 14.79
C TYR A 271 22.13 -12.14 15.61
N ASP A 272 22.57 -13.25 16.22
CA ASP A 272 23.77 -13.36 17.04
C ASP A 272 23.81 -12.42 18.27
N GLY A 273 22.64 -12.01 18.77
CA GLY A 273 22.56 -11.08 19.91
C GLY A 273 22.87 -9.63 19.59
N GLN A 274 22.94 -9.27 18.30
CA GLN A 274 23.30 -7.94 17.85
C GLN A 274 22.11 -7.24 17.19
N LEU A 275 22.09 -5.91 17.35
CA LEU A 275 21.23 -4.99 16.60
C LEU A 275 22.13 -3.93 15.96
N PRO A 276 22.04 -3.70 14.65
CA PRO A 276 21.51 -4.63 13.64
C PRO A 276 22.22 -5.99 13.69
N GLY A 277 21.70 -6.98 12.98
CA GLY A 277 22.41 -8.23 12.74
C GLY A 277 23.77 -8.03 12.04
N PRO A 278 24.65 -9.04 12.07
CA PRO A 278 26.01 -8.93 11.52
C PRO A 278 26.06 -8.46 10.06
N ALA A 279 26.87 -7.43 9.78
CA ALA A 279 27.07 -6.99 8.40
C ALA A 279 27.81 -8.05 7.58
N ILE A 280 27.25 -8.43 6.43
CA ILE A 280 27.86 -9.34 5.47
C ILE A 280 28.54 -8.50 4.38
N THR A 281 29.81 -8.77 4.09
CA THR A 281 30.54 -8.13 2.99
C THR A 281 31.18 -9.21 2.13
N ALA A 282 31.09 -9.05 0.81
CA ALA A 282 31.72 -9.94 -0.15
C ALA A 282 32.35 -9.15 -1.30
N THR A 283 33.24 -9.79 -2.05
CA THR A 283 33.77 -9.27 -3.32
C THR A 283 33.03 -9.92 -4.48
N GLN A 284 32.85 -9.19 -5.58
CA GLN A 284 32.13 -9.67 -6.74
C GLN A 284 32.64 -11.04 -7.22
N GLY A 285 31.76 -12.03 -7.31
CA GLY A 285 32.06 -13.41 -7.69
C GLY A 285 32.44 -14.34 -6.54
N ASP A 286 32.50 -13.84 -5.30
CA ASP A 286 32.62 -14.70 -4.11
C ASP A 286 31.36 -15.55 -3.92
N LEU A 287 31.47 -16.64 -3.16
CA LEU A 287 30.33 -17.46 -2.74
C LEU A 287 29.94 -17.07 -1.32
N ILE A 288 28.67 -16.78 -1.09
CA ILE A 288 28.11 -16.55 0.24
C ILE A 288 27.32 -17.79 0.64
N GLU A 289 27.63 -18.33 1.81
CA GLU A 289 26.90 -19.43 2.44
C GLU A 289 26.52 -19.02 3.86
N VAL A 290 25.22 -19.00 4.17
CA VAL A 290 24.70 -18.58 5.47
C VAL A 290 23.84 -19.67 6.07
N THR A 291 24.26 -20.21 7.21
CA THR A 291 23.42 -21.09 8.02
C THR A 291 22.58 -20.25 8.98
N LEU A 292 21.29 -20.15 8.74
CA LEU A 292 20.32 -19.59 9.67
C LEU A 292 19.97 -20.65 10.71
N ARG A 293 20.00 -20.29 11.99
CA ARG A 293 19.49 -21.11 13.10
C ARG A 293 18.44 -20.33 13.86
N ASN A 294 17.33 -20.98 14.20
CA ASN A 294 16.36 -20.39 15.12
C ASN A 294 16.56 -21.00 16.50
N SER A 295 16.87 -20.19 17.50
CA SER A 295 17.02 -20.70 18.87
C SER A 295 15.70 -20.71 19.64
N ASP A 296 14.93 -19.62 19.60
CA ASP A 296 13.77 -19.42 20.48
C ASP A 296 12.67 -18.50 19.91
N VAL A 297 12.73 -18.10 18.63
CA VAL A 297 11.68 -17.27 18.00
C VAL A 297 10.51 -18.17 17.59
N GLU A 298 9.43 -18.14 18.38
CA GLU A 298 8.32 -19.09 18.31
C GLU A 298 7.64 -19.17 16.93
N ASP A 299 7.41 -18.01 16.28
CA ASP A 299 6.73 -17.93 14.98
C ASP A 299 7.56 -18.47 13.81
N GLY A 300 8.81 -18.88 14.06
CA GLY A 300 9.78 -19.26 13.05
C GLY A 300 10.50 -18.04 12.45
N VAL A 301 11.57 -18.31 11.67
CA VAL A 301 12.34 -17.26 10.99
C VAL A 301 12.78 -17.70 9.60
N THR A 302 12.98 -16.73 8.71
CA THR A 302 13.70 -16.88 7.44
C THR A 302 14.75 -15.77 7.27
N LEU A 303 15.47 -15.80 6.14
CA LEU A 303 16.31 -14.69 5.63
C LEU A 303 15.91 -14.40 4.20
N HIS A 304 15.29 -13.26 3.97
CA HIS A 304 15.11 -12.68 2.65
C HIS A 304 16.28 -11.76 2.30
N TRP A 305 16.80 -11.88 1.07
CA TRP A 305 17.94 -11.13 0.56
C TRP A 305 17.46 -9.92 -0.24
N HIS A 306 16.96 -8.90 0.46
CA HIS A 306 16.26 -7.78 -0.13
C HIS A 306 17.05 -7.09 -1.24
N GLY A 307 16.47 -7.14 -2.45
CA GLY A 307 17.00 -6.53 -3.66
C GLY A 307 18.16 -7.28 -4.31
N TYR A 308 18.58 -8.41 -3.74
CA TYR A 308 19.65 -9.24 -4.28
C TYR A 308 19.06 -10.42 -5.06
N ASP A 309 19.31 -10.48 -6.38
CA ASP A 309 18.80 -11.55 -7.24
C ASP A 309 19.47 -12.90 -6.89
N VAL A 310 18.91 -13.61 -5.91
CA VAL A 310 19.26 -15.00 -5.58
C VAL A 310 18.45 -15.97 -6.44
N PRO A 311 18.84 -17.24 -6.54
CA PRO A 311 17.94 -18.30 -7.01
C PRO A 311 16.72 -18.42 -6.10
N CYS A 312 15.55 -18.75 -6.66
CA CYS A 312 14.28 -18.74 -5.94
C CYS A 312 14.27 -19.58 -4.65
N GLY A 313 14.91 -20.75 -4.63
CA GLY A 313 14.99 -21.59 -3.44
C GLY A 313 15.88 -21.04 -2.32
N GLU A 314 16.50 -19.87 -2.51
CA GLU A 314 17.31 -19.15 -1.54
C GLU A 314 16.63 -17.84 -1.06
N ASP A 315 15.42 -17.54 -1.55
CA ASP A 315 14.77 -16.22 -1.39
C ASP A 315 14.20 -15.96 0.02
N GLY A 316 13.92 -17.01 0.80
CA GLY A 316 13.49 -16.84 2.18
C GLY A 316 12.02 -16.49 2.37
N ALA A 317 11.16 -16.67 1.37
CA ALA A 317 9.72 -16.45 1.46
C ALA A 317 8.99 -17.71 1.96
N PRO A 318 8.51 -17.75 3.22
CA PRO A 318 7.84 -18.91 3.81
C PRO A 318 6.55 -19.26 3.05
N GLY A 319 6.26 -20.55 2.86
CA GLY A 319 5.09 -21.04 2.11
C GLY A 319 5.20 -20.96 0.59
N ALA A 320 6.17 -20.19 0.07
CA ALA A 320 6.43 -20.07 -1.37
C ALA A 320 7.76 -20.71 -1.79
N THR A 321 8.84 -20.43 -1.08
CA THR A 321 10.21 -20.82 -1.48
C THR A 321 10.91 -21.71 -0.46
N GLN A 322 10.40 -21.73 0.77
CA GLN A 322 10.82 -22.61 1.85
C GLN A 322 9.75 -22.66 2.95
N ASP A 323 9.92 -23.55 3.92
CA ASP A 323 9.22 -23.43 5.21
C ASP A 323 9.95 -22.44 6.13
N ALA A 324 9.21 -21.86 7.08
CA ALA A 324 9.81 -21.09 8.16
C ALA A 324 10.71 -22.00 9.03
N VAL A 325 11.88 -21.50 9.43
CA VAL A 325 12.78 -22.24 10.33
C VAL A 325 12.23 -22.17 11.75
N ALA A 326 11.57 -23.23 12.20
CA ALA A 326 11.04 -23.37 13.55
C ALA A 326 12.16 -23.37 14.61
N PRO A 327 11.86 -23.07 15.90
CA PRO A 327 12.83 -23.16 16.99
C PRO A 327 13.57 -24.50 17.03
N GLY A 328 14.89 -24.44 17.17
CA GLY A 328 15.81 -25.59 17.09
C GLY A 328 16.18 -26.01 15.66
N GLY A 329 15.52 -25.47 14.64
CA GLY A 329 15.78 -25.75 13.23
C GLY A 329 16.93 -24.94 12.65
N GLU A 330 17.38 -25.35 11.46
CA GLU A 330 18.35 -24.61 10.66
C GLU A 330 18.03 -24.68 9.16
N PHE A 331 18.48 -23.67 8.41
CA PHE A 331 18.41 -23.63 6.95
C PHE A 331 19.70 -23.03 6.40
N VAL A 332 20.19 -23.56 5.29
CA VAL A 332 21.42 -23.06 4.64
C VAL A 332 21.04 -22.33 3.38
N TYR A 333 21.42 -21.05 3.31
CA TYR A 333 21.34 -20.23 2.10
C TYR A 333 22.67 -20.26 1.38
N ARG A 334 22.67 -20.35 0.05
CA ARG A 334 23.89 -20.30 -0.76
C ARG A 334 23.66 -19.60 -2.08
N PHE A 335 24.45 -18.56 -2.36
CA PHE A 335 24.40 -17.85 -3.63
C PHE A 335 25.73 -17.15 -3.93
N ARG A 336 25.90 -16.73 -5.18
CA ARG A 336 27.11 -16.02 -5.61
C ARG A 336 26.92 -14.51 -5.50
N ALA A 337 27.94 -13.83 -5.00
CA ALA A 337 28.05 -12.39 -4.88
C ALA A 337 28.31 -11.70 -6.25
N ASP A 338 27.53 -11.95 -7.29
CA ASP A 338 27.75 -11.38 -8.64
C ASP A 338 27.29 -9.91 -8.81
N GLN A 339 26.38 -9.44 -7.95
CA GLN A 339 25.77 -8.12 -8.05
C GLN A 339 26.46 -7.16 -7.09
N VAL A 340 27.23 -6.20 -7.62
CA VAL A 340 27.90 -5.17 -6.83
C VAL A 340 26.88 -4.14 -6.37
N GLY A 341 26.85 -3.81 -5.08
CA GLY A 341 25.90 -2.85 -4.55
C GLY A 341 25.70 -2.92 -3.04
N THR A 342 24.76 -2.11 -2.57
CA THR A 342 24.28 -2.07 -1.19
C THR A 342 22.90 -2.74 -1.10
N TYR A 343 22.83 -3.79 -0.30
CA TYR A 343 21.66 -4.61 -0.05
C TYR A 343 21.50 -4.82 1.45
N TRP A 344 20.48 -5.56 1.83
CA TRP A 344 20.22 -5.92 3.20
C TRP A 344 19.49 -7.25 3.25
N TYR A 345 19.39 -7.82 4.44
CA TYR A 345 18.64 -9.04 4.67
C TYR A 345 17.73 -8.85 5.87
N HIS A 346 16.59 -9.50 5.88
CA HIS A 346 15.66 -9.49 7.01
C HIS A 346 14.81 -10.74 7.01
N THR A 347 14.10 -11.01 8.09
CA THR A 347 13.16 -12.12 8.08
C THR A 347 11.90 -11.81 7.28
N HIS A 348 11.37 -12.81 6.57
CA HIS A 348 10.08 -12.74 5.86
C HIS A 348 9.00 -13.57 6.57
N GLN A 349 9.33 -14.17 7.73
CA GLN A 349 8.36 -14.82 8.62
C GLN A 349 7.97 -13.85 9.73
N ALA A 350 6.66 -13.66 9.93
CA ALA A 350 6.12 -12.66 10.86
C ALA A 350 6.80 -11.29 10.67
N SER A 351 7.00 -10.86 9.41
CA SER A 351 7.89 -9.76 9.04
C SER A 351 7.62 -8.48 9.84
N HIS A 352 6.35 -8.10 10.01
CA HIS A 352 5.99 -6.88 10.71
C HIS A 352 6.51 -6.84 12.16
N PRO A 353 6.12 -7.75 13.07
CA PRO A 353 6.64 -7.75 14.43
C PRO A 353 8.14 -8.10 14.50
N ALA A 354 8.64 -8.97 13.61
CA ALA A 354 9.99 -9.50 13.70
C ALA A 354 11.08 -8.52 13.25
N VAL A 355 10.87 -7.83 12.12
CA VAL A 355 11.81 -6.83 11.61
C VAL A 355 11.82 -5.60 12.51
N ARG A 356 10.64 -5.14 12.98
CA ARG A 356 10.50 -4.05 13.96
C ARG A 356 11.25 -4.33 15.27
N ARG A 357 11.44 -5.61 15.61
CA ARG A 357 12.20 -6.04 16.80
C ARG A 357 13.68 -6.29 16.51
N GLY A 358 14.12 -6.22 15.26
CA GLY A 358 15.54 -6.23 14.92
C GLY A 358 16.07 -7.40 14.08
N LEU A 359 15.21 -8.27 13.53
CA LEU A 359 15.64 -9.32 12.61
C LEU A 359 15.94 -8.78 11.21
N TYR A 360 16.99 -7.96 11.11
CA TYR A 360 17.57 -7.45 9.88
C TYR A 360 19.09 -7.28 9.99
N GLY A 361 19.78 -7.14 8.85
CA GLY A 361 21.20 -6.79 8.76
C GLY A 361 21.57 -6.36 7.34
N THR A 362 22.82 -5.95 7.11
CA THR A 362 23.23 -5.36 5.81
C THR A 362 24.10 -6.31 5.00
N LEU A 363 23.99 -6.24 3.67
CA LEU A 363 24.82 -6.96 2.70
C LEU A 363 25.49 -5.96 1.74
N VAL A 364 26.82 -5.94 1.68
CA VAL A 364 27.56 -5.10 0.72
C VAL A 364 28.45 -5.96 -0.16
N VAL A 365 28.28 -5.85 -1.47
CA VAL A 365 29.14 -6.53 -2.44
C VAL A 365 30.03 -5.50 -3.14
N LYS A 366 31.34 -5.66 -3.00
CA LYS A 366 32.35 -4.76 -3.56
C LYS A 366 32.82 -5.22 -4.94
N PRO A 367 33.15 -4.31 -5.87
CA PRO A 367 33.66 -4.69 -7.18
C PRO A 367 35.04 -5.38 -7.09
N ARG A 368 35.24 -6.45 -7.88
CA ARG A 368 36.50 -7.21 -7.91
C ARG A 368 37.66 -6.42 -8.50
N ALA A 369 37.40 -5.59 -9.51
CA ALA A 369 38.41 -4.75 -10.15
C ALA A 369 38.92 -3.60 -9.26
N GLY A 370 38.41 -3.48 -8.03
CA GLY A 370 38.58 -2.31 -7.18
C GLY A 370 37.62 -1.19 -7.59
N GLY A 371 37.01 -0.54 -6.60
CA GLY A 371 36.26 0.70 -6.79
C GLY A 371 37.16 1.91 -6.61
N PRO A 372 36.64 3.14 -6.77
CA PRO A 372 37.32 4.33 -6.28
C PRO A 372 37.67 4.10 -4.80
N ALA A 373 38.94 4.25 -4.41
CA ALA A 373 39.31 4.05 -3.02
C ALA A 373 38.68 5.15 -2.17
N GLU A 374 37.65 4.82 -1.38
CA GLU A 374 37.06 5.73 -0.41
C GLU A 374 37.88 5.75 0.88
N GLU A 375 38.15 6.95 1.43
CA GLU A 375 38.76 7.06 2.75
C GLU A 375 37.78 6.67 3.85
N LEU A 376 36.50 6.97 3.62
CA LEU A 376 35.41 6.64 4.52
C LEU A 376 34.24 6.05 3.72
N ASP A 377 33.87 4.81 4.03
CA ASP A 377 32.70 4.10 3.49
C ASP A 377 31.84 3.63 4.67
N LEU A 378 30.69 4.29 4.86
CA LEU A 378 29.77 4.00 5.98
C LEU A 378 28.48 3.36 5.46
N THR A 379 28.12 2.21 6.03
CA THR A 379 26.78 1.64 5.87
C THR A 379 25.89 2.12 7.01
N LEU A 380 24.79 2.78 6.66
CA LEU A 380 23.92 3.52 7.57
C LEU A 380 22.48 2.96 7.48
N PRO A 381 22.21 1.78 8.07
CA PRO A 381 20.85 1.28 8.19
C PRO A 381 20.07 2.10 9.22
N VAL A 382 18.90 2.59 8.84
CA VAL A 382 18.01 3.38 9.69
C VAL A 382 16.81 2.53 10.09
N HIS A 383 16.50 2.54 11.38
CA HIS A 383 15.42 1.76 11.97
C HIS A 383 14.81 2.45 13.19
N THR A 384 13.57 2.12 13.53
CA THR A 384 12.82 2.71 14.63
C THR A 384 12.46 1.66 15.67
N PHE A 385 13.11 1.73 16.84
CA PHE A 385 12.78 0.90 18.01
C PHE A 385 12.00 1.74 19.02
N ASP A 386 10.78 1.32 19.39
CA ASP A 386 9.94 2.02 20.38
C ASP A 386 9.91 3.55 20.20
N ASP A 387 9.54 3.99 18.99
CA ASP A 387 9.47 5.38 18.53
C ASP A 387 10.82 6.13 18.47
N THR A 388 11.92 5.41 18.68
CA THR A 388 13.26 5.95 18.69
C THR A 388 14.02 5.53 17.43
N VAL A 389 14.34 6.52 16.60
CA VAL A 389 15.06 6.32 15.34
C VAL A 389 16.57 6.17 15.61
N VAL A 390 17.15 5.11 15.09
CA VAL A 390 18.59 4.81 15.20
C VAL A 390 19.23 4.67 13.82
N ILE A 391 20.53 5.00 13.75
CA ILE A 391 21.39 4.64 12.61
C ILE A 391 22.36 3.55 13.08
N GLY A 392 22.22 2.35 12.53
CA GLY A 392 22.84 1.16 13.08
C GLY A 392 22.26 0.86 14.46
N ASN A 393 23.05 1.13 15.50
CA ASN A 393 22.67 0.91 16.89
C ASN A 393 22.79 2.16 17.77
N ARG A 394 22.88 3.33 17.13
CA ARG A 394 23.11 4.61 17.80
C ARG A 394 21.95 5.56 17.56
N GLU A 395 21.46 6.15 18.65
CA GLU A 395 20.57 7.31 18.59
C GLU A 395 21.39 8.59 18.46
N GLY A 396 20.71 9.63 17.99
CA GLY A 396 21.30 10.94 17.83
C GLY A 396 22.40 10.93 16.77
N ARG A 397 23.45 11.71 17.02
CA ARG A 397 24.48 12.00 16.03
C ARG A 397 25.76 11.23 16.23
N THR A 398 26.25 10.59 15.16
CA THR A 398 27.60 10.05 15.11
C THR A 398 28.56 11.04 14.48
N GLU A 399 29.83 11.03 14.90
CA GLU A 399 30.86 11.91 14.37
C GLU A 399 32.02 11.11 13.79
N HIS A 400 32.49 11.51 12.61
CA HIS A 400 33.63 10.90 11.92
C HIS A 400 34.60 11.99 11.47
N THR A 401 35.90 11.81 11.71
CA THR A 401 36.94 12.74 11.23
C THR A 401 37.48 12.25 9.89
N VAL A 402 37.52 13.14 8.89
CA VAL A 402 37.90 12.83 7.50
C VAL A 402 38.80 13.94 6.96
N ARG A 403 39.83 13.58 6.19
CA ARG A 403 40.73 14.59 5.60
C ARG A 403 39.99 15.41 4.52
N PRO A 404 40.18 16.74 4.45
CA PRO A 404 39.67 17.52 3.32
C PRO A 404 40.18 16.98 1.98
N GLY A 405 39.30 16.96 0.98
CA GLY A 405 39.52 16.40 -0.35
C GLY A 405 39.36 14.87 -0.43
N ALA A 406 39.23 14.17 0.70
CA ALA A 406 39.09 12.72 0.69
C ALA A 406 37.70 12.29 0.17
N PRO A 407 37.64 11.21 -0.63
CA PRO A 407 36.38 10.63 -1.07
C PRO A 407 35.64 9.94 0.09
N VAL A 408 34.36 10.25 0.24
CA VAL A 408 33.45 9.65 1.22
C VAL A 408 32.29 9.01 0.51
N ARG A 409 31.90 7.81 0.94
CA ARG A 409 30.66 7.11 0.57
C ARG A 409 29.79 6.89 1.81
N LEU A 410 28.52 7.22 1.68
CA LEU A 410 27.47 6.95 2.67
C LEU A 410 26.41 6.06 2.00
N ARG A 411 26.24 4.84 2.50
CA ARG A 411 25.27 3.85 2.01
C ARG A 411 24.04 3.90 2.92
N LEU A 412 23.04 4.65 2.50
CA LEU A 412 21.79 4.83 3.23
C LEU A 412 20.91 3.60 3.00
N VAL A 413 20.42 2.99 4.07
CA VAL A 413 19.54 1.81 3.99
C VAL A 413 18.34 2.06 4.89
N ASN A 414 17.12 2.02 4.35
CA ASN A 414 15.91 2.11 5.15
C ASN A 414 15.43 0.70 5.52
N THR A 415 15.54 0.32 6.79
CA THR A 415 15.08 -0.99 7.31
C THR A 415 13.76 -0.88 8.07
N ASP A 416 13.11 0.28 8.04
CA ASP A 416 11.77 0.51 8.61
C ASP A 416 10.66 0.22 7.58
N SER A 417 9.41 0.24 8.08
CA SER A 417 8.20 0.10 7.24
C SER A 417 7.71 1.42 6.63
N GLU A 418 8.25 2.55 7.10
CA GLU A 418 7.89 3.89 6.66
C GLU A 418 9.07 4.55 5.95
N PRO A 419 8.82 5.53 5.06
CA PRO A 419 9.87 6.27 4.39
C PRO A 419 10.64 7.19 5.34
N HIS A 420 11.94 7.34 5.12
CA HIS A 420 12.78 8.31 5.82
C HIS A 420 13.22 9.45 4.90
N TRP A 421 13.49 10.61 5.49
CA TRP A 421 14.03 11.77 4.79
C TRP A 421 15.48 12.02 5.18
N PHE A 422 16.37 12.07 4.21
CA PHE A 422 17.78 12.42 4.42
C PHE A 422 18.12 13.75 3.75
N ALA A 423 18.95 14.56 4.38
CA ALA A 423 19.48 15.78 3.79
C ALA A 423 20.97 15.90 4.11
N LEU A 424 21.80 16.13 3.08
CA LEU A 424 23.22 16.37 3.28
C LEU A 424 23.52 17.87 3.22
N ALA A 425 23.87 18.44 4.37
CA ALA A 425 24.21 19.85 4.53
C ALA A 425 25.73 20.06 4.57
N GLY A 426 26.19 21.15 3.94
CA GLY A 426 27.60 21.59 4.01
C GLY A 426 28.50 21.13 2.86
N ALA A 427 28.01 20.33 1.91
CA ALA A 427 28.77 19.93 0.72
C ALA A 427 27.86 19.65 -0.49
N PRO A 428 28.33 19.86 -1.74
CA PRO A 428 27.77 19.13 -2.88
C PRO A 428 27.96 17.63 -2.72
N PHE A 429 27.06 16.86 -3.29
CA PHE A 429 27.17 15.41 -3.34
C PHE A 429 26.54 14.86 -4.62
N ARG A 430 26.76 13.56 -4.85
CA ARG A 430 26.08 12.81 -5.91
C ARG A 430 25.42 11.58 -5.31
N VAL A 431 24.20 11.28 -5.73
CA VAL A 431 23.61 9.94 -5.53
C VAL A 431 24.19 9.09 -6.65
N VAL A 432 25.02 8.10 -6.32
CA VAL A 432 25.72 7.29 -7.33
C VAL A 432 25.07 5.96 -7.60
N ALA A 433 24.31 5.43 -6.64
CA ALA A 433 23.54 4.22 -6.83
C ALA A 433 22.21 4.30 -6.09
N VAL A 434 21.21 3.60 -6.64
CA VAL A 434 19.90 3.38 -6.04
C VAL A 434 19.65 1.88 -6.04
N ASP A 435 19.21 1.34 -4.90
CA ASP A 435 18.87 -0.07 -4.71
C ASP A 435 19.98 -1.03 -5.18
N GLY A 436 21.23 -0.64 -4.89
CA GLY A 436 22.41 -1.41 -5.27
C GLY A 436 22.82 -1.28 -6.74
N ARG A 437 22.25 -0.35 -7.50
CA ARG A 437 22.55 -0.15 -8.93
C ARG A 437 23.04 1.24 -9.25
N ASP A 438 24.16 1.31 -9.94
CA ASP A 438 24.79 2.58 -10.31
C ASP A 438 23.89 3.40 -11.25
N LEU A 439 23.80 4.70 -10.98
CA LEU A 439 23.18 5.67 -11.87
C LEU A 439 24.17 6.06 -12.98
N HIS A 440 23.64 6.30 -14.17
CA HIS A 440 24.42 6.73 -15.32
C HIS A 440 24.70 8.24 -15.25
N GLN A 441 25.98 8.59 -15.15
CA GLN A 441 26.49 9.97 -15.09
C GLN A 441 25.70 10.89 -14.12
N PRO A 442 25.62 10.55 -12.83
CA PRO A 442 24.91 11.36 -11.84
C PRO A 442 25.60 12.73 -11.64
N GLY A 443 24.81 13.81 -11.69
CA GLY A 443 25.28 15.18 -11.51
C GLY A 443 25.40 15.60 -10.04
N GLU A 444 26.18 16.63 -9.73
CA GLU A 444 26.23 17.17 -8.35
C GLU A 444 24.94 17.89 -7.98
N VAL A 445 24.48 17.68 -6.74
CA VAL A 445 23.31 18.33 -6.14
C VAL A 445 23.65 18.95 -4.79
N ARG A 446 22.85 19.93 -4.38
CA ARG A 446 22.94 20.65 -3.11
C ARG A 446 21.55 21.03 -2.65
N GLU A 447 21.35 21.13 -1.34
CA GLU A 447 20.12 21.64 -0.73
C GLU A 447 18.85 20.91 -1.23
N VAL A 448 18.98 19.61 -1.45
CA VAL A 448 17.88 18.70 -1.80
C VAL A 448 17.77 17.63 -0.72
N GLY A 449 16.54 17.18 -0.49
CA GLY A 449 16.29 16.02 0.34
C GLY A 449 16.18 14.73 -0.47
N LEU A 450 16.55 13.63 0.17
CA LEU A 450 16.48 12.28 -0.36
C LEU A 450 15.43 11.54 0.44
N ARG A 451 14.29 11.29 -0.19
CA ARG A 451 13.24 10.51 0.44
C ARG A 451 13.45 9.03 0.13
N LEU A 452 13.84 8.25 1.13
CA LEU A 452 14.18 6.84 0.99
C LEU A 452 12.95 5.97 1.29
N PRO A 453 12.42 5.19 0.33
CA PRO A 453 11.30 4.26 0.56
C PRO A 453 11.63 3.22 1.64
N ALA A 454 10.63 2.62 2.29
CA ALA A 454 10.85 1.41 3.10
C ALA A 454 11.54 0.34 2.24
N GLY A 455 12.63 -0.24 2.74
CA GLY A 455 13.46 -1.20 1.98
C GLY A 455 14.37 -0.58 0.89
N GLY A 456 14.26 0.73 0.64
CA GLY A 456 15.08 1.44 -0.35
C GLY A 456 16.50 1.72 0.13
N ARG A 457 17.45 1.80 -0.81
CA ARG A 457 18.87 2.12 -0.53
C ARG A 457 19.42 3.17 -1.48
N TYR A 458 20.15 4.15 -0.97
CA TYR A 458 20.91 5.11 -1.80
C TYR A 458 22.39 5.13 -1.39
N ASP A 459 23.30 5.04 -2.36
CA ASP A 459 24.71 5.34 -2.15
C ASP A 459 24.97 6.80 -2.52
N VAL A 460 25.43 7.59 -1.54
CA VAL A 460 25.80 8.99 -1.70
C VAL A 460 27.31 9.14 -1.62
N VAL A 461 27.90 9.90 -2.55
CA VAL A 461 29.33 10.25 -2.48
C VAL A 461 29.55 11.74 -2.47
N LEU A 462 30.59 12.15 -1.75
CA LEU A 462 31.09 13.52 -1.72
C LEU A 462 32.62 13.53 -1.59
N ALA A 463 33.22 14.66 -1.98
CA ALA A 463 34.57 14.99 -1.57
C ALA A 463 34.50 15.83 -0.29
N MET A 464 35.18 15.40 0.77
CA MET A 464 35.11 16.07 2.07
C MET A 464 35.60 17.53 1.97
N PRO A 465 34.79 18.55 2.30
CA PRO A 465 35.24 19.95 2.26
C PRO A 465 36.10 20.33 3.48
N GLY A 466 36.63 21.55 3.49
CA GLY A 466 37.34 22.13 4.65
C GLY A 466 36.42 22.56 5.81
N THR A 467 35.12 22.29 5.70
CA THR A 467 34.07 22.60 6.67
C THR A 467 33.34 21.31 7.08
N PRO A 468 32.67 21.28 8.26
CA PRO A 468 31.85 20.14 8.63
C PRO A 468 30.72 19.88 7.61
N VAL A 469 30.37 18.61 7.45
CA VAL A 469 29.23 18.14 6.66
C VAL A 469 28.30 17.36 7.58
N ALA A 470 26.99 17.53 7.42
CA ALA A 470 26.00 16.82 8.22
C ALA A 470 25.00 16.11 7.33
N LEU A 471 24.84 14.80 7.55
CA LEU A 471 23.67 14.05 7.12
C LEU A 471 22.61 14.19 8.21
N VAL A 472 21.52 14.85 7.89
CA VAL A 472 20.35 15.05 8.76
C VAL A 472 19.29 14.02 8.39
N LEU A 473 18.70 13.38 9.40
CA LEU A 473 17.64 12.38 9.26
C LEU A 473 16.31 12.97 9.75
N ASP A 474 15.24 12.80 8.98
CA ASP A 474 13.86 13.20 9.26
C ASP A 474 13.68 14.64 9.75
N HIS A 475 14.53 15.54 9.24
CA HIS A 475 14.61 16.95 9.64
C HIS A 475 14.97 17.16 11.12
N ASP A 476 15.33 16.11 11.84
CA ASP A 476 15.78 16.19 13.23
C ASP A 476 17.27 16.54 13.27
N HIS A 477 17.57 17.73 13.79
CA HIS A 477 18.95 18.18 13.99
C HIS A 477 19.68 17.47 15.14
N GLY A 478 19.00 16.63 15.93
CA GLY A 478 19.61 15.76 16.93
C GLY A 478 20.16 14.45 16.37
N SER A 479 19.62 13.98 15.24
CA SER A 479 19.91 12.68 14.65
C SER A 479 20.74 12.77 13.36
N GLY A 480 21.54 11.75 13.05
CA GLY A 480 22.29 11.66 11.79
C GLY A 480 23.79 11.44 11.92
N VAL A 481 24.55 11.89 10.92
CA VAL A 481 26.01 11.72 10.85
C VAL A 481 26.68 13.07 10.61
N VAL A 482 27.72 13.40 11.36
CA VAL A 482 28.58 14.57 11.09
C VAL A 482 29.98 14.13 10.71
N LEU A 483 30.44 14.67 9.58
CA LEU A 483 31.80 14.52 9.09
C LEU A 483 32.58 15.78 9.43
N ARG A 484 33.70 15.63 10.14
CA ARG A 484 34.57 16.72 10.59
C ARG A 484 35.88 16.72 9.81
N PRO A 485 36.32 17.87 9.27
CA PRO A 485 37.60 17.96 8.61
C PRO A 485 38.75 17.81 9.62
N THR A 486 39.72 16.94 9.33
CA THR A 486 40.91 16.75 10.17
C THR A 486 41.66 18.06 10.43
N GLY A 487 42.03 18.31 11.68
CA GLY A 487 42.84 19.49 12.07
C GLY A 487 42.05 20.79 12.30
N ARG A 488 40.73 20.78 12.09
CA ARG A 488 39.88 21.94 12.44
C ARG A 488 39.64 22.00 13.95
N THR A 489 39.83 23.18 14.52
CA THR A 489 39.48 23.51 15.91
C THR A 489 38.54 24.73 15.91
N GLY A 490 37.46 24.69 16.70
CA GLY A 490 36.46 25.76 16.78
C GLY A 490 35.02 25.25 16.80
N ASN A 491 34.06 26.15 17.06
CA ASN A 491 32.63 25.82 17.09
C ASN A 491 32.09 25.55 15.68
N ASP A 492 31.13 24.63 15.59
CA ASP A 492 30.46 24.33 14.33
C ASP A 492 29.47 25.43 13.94
N PRO A 493 29.31 25.71 12.64
CA PRO A 493 28.17 26.46 12.17
C PRO A 493 26.88 25.72 12.57
N ALA A 494 25.85 26.48 12.93
CA ALA A 494 24.53 25.91 13.14
C ALA A 494 24.08 25.18 11.86
N LEU A 495 23.45 24.02 12.03
CA LEU A 495 22.92 23.29 10.89
C LEU A 495 21.78 24.09 10.25
N PRO A 496 21.72 24.13 8.91
CA PRO A 496 20.58 24.73 8.24
C PRO A 496 19.33 23.89 8.52
N ASP A 497 18.19 24.57 8.61
CA ASP A 497 16.88 23.92 8.56
C ASP A 497 16.69 23.28 7.18
N THR A 498 16.46 21.97 7.16
CA THR A 498 16.32 21.16 5.94
C THR A 498 14.85 20.86 5.60
N SER A 499 13.89 21.28 6.44
CA SER A 499 12.47 20.99 6.27
C SER A 499 11.86 21.59 4.99
N GLY A 500 12.44 22.69 4.50
CA GLY A 500 12.00 23.36 3.27
C GLY A 500 12.72 22.91 2.00
N TRP A 501 13.65 21.96 2.07
CA TRP A 501 14.43 21.55 0.89
C TRP A 501 13.59 20.72 -0.08
N PRO A 502 13.67 20.96 -1.40
CA PRO A 502 12.96 20.15 -2.38
C PRO A 502 13.50 18.71 -2.40
N GLU A 503 12.62 17.75 -2.68
CA GLU A 503 13.00 16.36 -2.92
C GLU A 503 13.79 16.23 -4.24
N LEU A 504 14.85 15.42 -4.25
CA LEU A 504 15.54 15.04 -5.48
C LEU A 504 14.64 14.12 -6.33
N ASP A 505 14.25 14.59 -7.52
CA ASP A 505 13.48 13.79 -8.47
C ASP A 505 14.39 12.85 -9.28
N LEU A 506 14.49 11.59 -8.82
CA LEU A 506 15.33 10.57 -9.46
C LEU A 506 14.95 10.27 -10.92
N LEU A 507 13.70 10.53 -11.34
CA LEU A 507 13.26 10.32 -12.74
C LEU A 507 13.96 11.23 -13.74
N ARG A 508 14.56 12.33 -13.27
CA ARG A 508 15.22 13.34 -14.09
C ARG A 508 16.70 13.50 -13.75
N TYR A 509 17.21 12.65 -12.85
CA TYR A 509 18.56 12.76 -12.32
C TYR A 509 19.53 11.84 -13.04
N GLY A 510 20.75 12.33 -13.30
CA GLY A 510 21.71 11.66 -14.18
C GLY A 510 21.36 11.80 -15.67
N GLU A 511 22.12 11.13 -16.52
CA GLU A 511 21.95 11.18 -17.97
C GLU A 511 21.30 9.90 -18.51
N PRO A 512 20.47 10.00 -19.57
CA PRO A 512 19.89 8.82 -20.19
C PRO A 512 20.95 7.86 -20.74
N ALA A 513 20.62 6.57 -20.72
CA ALA A 513 21.43 5.51 -21.31
C ALA A 513 20.54 4.50 -22.05
N ILE A 514 21.16 3.65 -22.85
CA ILE A 514 20.44 2.61 -23.60
C ILE A 514 19.87 1.59 -22.61
N VAL A 515 18.55 1.37 -22.70
CA VAL A 515 17.85 0.32 -21.96
C VAL A 515 17.82 -0.98 -22.78
N PRO A 516 17.85 -2.16 -22.14
CA PRO A 516 18.04 -3.44 -22.82
C PRO A 516 16.77 -3.99 -23.51
N PHE A 517 15.65 -3.25 -23.46
CA PHE A 517 14.39 -3.65 -24.08
C PHE A 517 13.49 -2.45 -24.38
N ASP A 518 12.55 -2.66 -25.29
CA ASP A 518 11.47 -1.71 -25.59
C ASP A 518 10.22 -2.05 -24.76
N ALA A 519 10.01 -1.28 -23.70
CA ALA A 519 8.90 -1.49 -22.76
C ALA A 519 7.51 -1.18 -23.33
N ASP A 520 7.42 -0.50 -24.47
CA ASP A 520 6.14 -0.27 -25.15
C ASP A 520 5.65 -1.54 -25.88
N ASN A 521 6.52 -2.54 -26.06
CA ASN A 521 6.21 -3.84 -26.68
C ASN A 521 6.34 -5.01 -25.67
N ALA A 522 5.79 -4.84 -24.46
CA ALA A 522 5.81 -5.88 -23.43
C ALA A 522 4.95 -7.11 -23.81
N ASP A 523 5.42 -8.30 -23.44
CA ASP A 523 4.69 -9.57 -23.64
C ASP A 523 3.51 -9.70 -22.64
N ARG A 524 3.64 -9.11 -21.45
CA ARG A 524 2.66 -9.17 -20.34
C ARG A 524 2.40 -7.78 -19.75
N HIS A 525 1.14 -7.50 -19.44
CA HIS A 525 0.69 -6.25 -18.83
C HIS A 525 -0.18 -6.55 -17.60
N PHE A 526 0.30 -6.21 -16.41
CA PHE A 526 -0.51 -6.30 -15.20
C PHE A 526 -0.79 -4.92 -14.63
N THR A 527 -1.99 -4.74 -14.10
CA THR A 527 -2.37 -3.55 -13.34
C THR A 527 -2.52 -3.97 -11.89
N ILE A 528 -1.94 -3.20 -10.99
CA ILE A 528 -1.95 -3.41 -9.55
C ILE A 528 -2.58 -2.15 -8.94
N VAL A 529 -3.82 -2.25 -8.47
CA VAL A 529 -4.51 -1.13 -7.81
C VAL A 529 -4.45 -1.29 -6.30
N LEU A 530 -3.70 -0.40 -5.66
CA LEU A 530 -3.52 -0.29 -4.22
C LEU A 530 -4.66 0.55 -3.65
N ASP A 531 -5.48 -0.05 -2.79
CA ASP A 531 -6.64 0.59 -2.17
C ASP A 531 -6.85 0.04 -0.75
N ARG A 532 -7.83 0.60 -0.02
CA ARG A 532 -8.24 0.12 1.30
C ARG A 532 -9.71 -0.22 1.31
N ALA A 533 -10.05 -1.47 1.60
CA ALA A 533 -11.41 -1.97 1.49
C ALA A 533 -11.69 -3.12 2.47
N LEU A 534 -12.96 -3.54 2.57
CA LEU A 534 -13.32 -4.81 3.16
C LEU A 534 -12.87 -5.94 2.22
N ALA A 535 -11.97 -6.79 2.69
CA ALA A 535 -11.44 -7.93 1.95
C ALA A 535 -11.31 -9.16 2.84
N MET A 536 -11.11 -10.31 2.20
CA MET A 536 -10.70 -11.54 2.89
C MET A 536 -9.18 -11.54 3.01
N VAL A 537 -8.68 -11.60 4.24
CA VAL A 537 -7.26 -11.71 4.58
C VAL A 537 -7.13 -12.99 5.41
N ASP A 538 -6.33 -13.95 4.94
CA ASP A 538 -6.16 -15.26 5.57
C ASP A 538 -7.50 -15.95 5.93
N GLY A 539 -8.45 -15.88 4.99
CA GLY A 539 -9.78 -16.48 5.16
C GLY A 539 -10.71 -15.75 6.14
N ARG A 540 -10.34 -14.56 6.64
CA ARG A 540 -11.17 -13.76 7.55
C ARG A 540 -11.51 -12.39 6.94
N PRO A 541 -12.74 -11.87 7.12
CA PRO A 541 -13.09 -10.53 6.66
C PRO A 541 -12.38 -9.47 7.53
N ALA A 542 -11.67 -8.55 6.87
CA ALA A 542 -10.97 -7.44 7.51
C ALA A 542 -11.12 -6.15 6.69
N TYR A 543 -11.06 -5.01 7.37
CA TYR A 543 -10.87 -3.73 6.70
C TYR A 543 -9.37 -3.46 6.58
N ALA A 544 -8.82 -3.78 5.42
CA ALA A 544 -7.39 -3.94 5.21
C ALA A 544 -6.91 -3.17 3.99
N GLN A 545 -5.59 -3.01 3.88
CA GLN A 545 -4.99 -2.62 2.62
C GLN A 545 -5.12 -3.77 1.62
N THR A 546 -5.40 -3.44 0.36
CA THR A 546 -5.80 -4.40 -0.67
C THR A 546 -5.07 -4.15 -1.98
N VAL A 547 -4.94 -5.22 -2.76
CA VAL A 547 -4.52 -5.18 -4.16
C VAL A 547 -5.69 -5.66 -5.01
N ASP A 548 -6.14 -4.81 -5.94
CA ASP A 548 -7.28 -5.08 -6.82
C ASP A 548 -8.54 -5.53 -6.04
N GLY A 549 -8.76 -4.90 -4.88
CA GLY A 549 -9.89 -5.16 -3.97
C GLY A 549 -9.80 -6.48 -3.20
N ARG A 550 -8.63 -7.12 -3.15
CA ARG A 550 -8.40 -8.40 -2.47
C ARG A 550 -7.20 -8.33 -1.52
N GLY A 551 -7.24 -9.15 -0.48
CA GLY A 551 -6.09 -9.42 0.38
C GLY A 551 -5.56 -10.82 0.13
N HIS A 552 -4.30 -11.05 0.47
CA HIS A 552 -3.67 -12.37 0.47
C HIS A 552 -4.50 -13.40 1.28
N PRO A 553 -4.60 -14.67 0.85
CA PRO A 553 -4.11 -15.26 -0.40
C PRO A 553 -5.11 -15.16 -1.56
N SER A 554 -6.11 -14.29 -1.48
CA SER A 554 -7.16 -14.19 -2.51
C SER A 554 -6.75 -13.39 -3.74
N ILE A 555 -5.61 -12.69 -3.71
CA ILE A 555 -5.09 -11.94 -4.85
C ILE A 555 -4.57 -12.96 -5.89
N PRO A 556 -5.01 -12.90 -7.17
CA PRO A 556 -4.54 -13.81 -8.20
C PRO A 556 -3.03 -13.74 -8.44
N ASP A 557 -2.40 -14.89 -8.62
CA ASP A 557 -0.97 -14.97 -8.98
C ASP A 557 -0.74 -14.42 -10.40
N GLN A 558 0.36 -13.73 -10.60
CA GLN A 558 0.75 -13.19 -11.90
C GLN A 558 1.61 -14.20 -12.64
N LEU A 559 1.09 -14.82 -13.70
CA LEU A 559 1.80 -15.85 -14.45
C LEU A 559 2.64 -15.27 -15.58
N VAL A 560 3.91 -15.66 -15.63
CA VAL A 560 4.87 -15.28 -16.68
C VAL A 560 5.60 -16.50 -17.22
N ALA A 561 6.07 -16.42 -18.46
CA ALA A 561 7.04 -17.36 -19.00
C ALA A 561 8.46 -16.78 -18.86
N GLU A 562 9.46 -17.66 -18.76
CA GLU A 562 10.86 -17.25 -18.81
C GLU A 562 11.16 -16.43 -20.08
N GLY A 563 11.71 -15.24 -19.88
CA GLY A 563 12.08 -14.29 -20.93
C GLY A 563 10.98 -13.29 -21.31
N ASP A 564 9.75 -13.43 -20.80
CA ASP A 564 8.67 -12.45 -20.99
C ASP A 564 9.15 -11.05 -20.55
N LEU A 565 8.88 -10.04 -21.37
CA LEU A 565 8.97 -8.64 -20.96
C LEU A 565 7.64 -8.27 -20.29
N VAL A 566 7.70 -7.89 -19.02
CA VAL A 566 6.53 -7.59 -18.19
C VAL A 566 6.47 -6.10 -17.93
N ARG A 567 5.28 -5.51 -18.11
CA ARG A 567 4.97 -4.13 -17.72
C ARG A 567 3.93 -4.13 -16.60
N TYR A 568 4.24 -3.43 -15.52
CA TYR A 568 3.31 -3.14 -14.44
C TYR A 568 2.79 -1.71 -14.53
N THR A 569 1.50 -1.55 -14.30
CA THR A 569 0.89 -0.26 -13.92
C THR A 569 0.48 -0.35 -12.47
N VAL A 570 1.17 0.34 -11.58
CA VAL A 570 0.91 0.36 -10.14
C VAL A 570 0.24 1.67 -9.77
N VAL A 571 -0.96 1.58 -9.20
CA VAL A 571 -1.84 2.71 -8.93
C VAL A 571 -2.10 2.78 -7.44
N ASN A 572 -1.92 3.95 -6.83
CA ASN A 572 -2.32 4.15 -5.44
C ASN A 572 -3.59 5.01 -5.33
N ARG A 573 -4.73 4.36 -5.08
CA ARG A 573 -6.01 5.03 -4.75
C ARG A 573 -6.12 5.40 -3.28
N SER A 574 -5.38 4.73 -2.41
CA SER A 574 -5.44 4.92 -0.97
C SER A 574 -4.84 6.27 -0.55
N LEU A 575 -4.99 6.60 0.74
CA LEU A 575 -4.41 7.81 1.35
C LEU A 575 -3.09 7.54 2.09
N GLU A 576 -2.56 6.33 1.97
CA GLU A 576 -1.32 5.88 2.60
C GLU A 576 -0.30 5.58 1.51
N THR A 577 1.00 5.69 1.83
CA THR A 577 2.06 5.40 0.87
C THR A 577 2.37 3.90 0.87
N HIS A 578 2.69 3.37 -0.31
CA HIS A 578 3.03 1.96 -0.49
C HIS A 578 4.37 1.82 -1.22
N PRO A 579 5.47 1.60 -0.48
CA PRO A 579 6.73 1.15 -1.07
C PRO A 579 6.51 -0.23 -1.69
N TRP A 580 6.56 -0.35 -3.01
CA TRP A 580 6.23 -1.58 -3.71
C TRP A 580 7.51 -2.34 -4.07
N HIS A 581 7.62 -3.59 -3.62
CA HIS A 581 8.82 -4.42 -3.73
C HIS A 581 8.53 -5.72 -4.52
N LEU A 582 9.39 -6.02 -5.49
CA LEU A 582 9.39 -7.27 -6.23
C LEU A 582 10.66 -8.07 -5.93
N HIS A 583 10.51 -9.33 -5.52
CA HIS A 583 11.63 -10.21 -5.27
C HIS A 583 12.27 -10.72 -6.57
N GLY A 584 13.58 -11.03 -6.48
CA GLY A 584 14.35 -11.75 -7.51
C GLY A 584 14.52 -11.02 -8.85
N HIS A 585 13.97 -9.81 -8.97
CA HIS A 585 14.01 -9.00 -10.17
C HIS A 585 14.10 -7.51 -9.85
N PRO A 586 15.00 -6.78 -10.53
CA PRO A 586 14.86 -5.33 -10.62
C PRO A 586 13.73 -4.95 -11.55
N VAL A 587 13.17 -3.77 -11.34
CA VAL A 587 12.26 -3.11 -12.26
C VAL A 587 12.86 -1.79 -12.75
N LEU A 588 12.69 -1.50 -14.04
CA LEU A 588 13.00 -0.22 -14.64
C LEU A 588 11.77 0.70 -14.49
N ILE A 589 11.95 1.87 -13.89
CA ILE A 589 10.90 2.89 -13.85
C ILE A 589 10.74 3.55 -15.23
N LEU A 590 9.55 3.43 -15.82
CA LEU A 590 9.20 4.01 -17.12
C LEU A 590 8.58 5.40 -16.98
N SER A 591 7.61 5.54 -16.08
CA SER A 591 6.89 6.80 -15.87
C SER A 591 6.28 6.90 -14.47
N ARG A 592 6.06 8.15 -14.02
CA ARG A 592 5.23 8.51 -12.86
C ARG A 592 4.23 9.56 -13.28
N ASP A 593 2.95 9.32 -13.03
CA ASP A 593 1.82 10.19 -13.41
C ASP A 593 1.84 10.59 -14.90
N GLY A 594 2.21 9.63 -15.76
CA GLY A 594 2.36 9.84 -17.20
C GLY A 594 3.59 10.65 -17.61
N THR A 595 4.39 11.13 -16.65
CA THR A 595 5.69 11.77 -16.92
C THR A 595 6.74 10.68 -17.08
N ARG A 596 7.27 10.52 -18.29
CA ARG A 596 8.33 9.54 -18.58
C ARG A 596 9.62 9.87 -17.82
N SER A 597 10.33 8.83 -17.41
CA SER A 597 11.71 8.95 -16.92
C SER A 597 12.60 9.50 -18.03
N SER A 598 13.44 10.48 -17.71
CA SER A 598 14.31 11.16 -18.67
C SER A 598 15.77 11.27 -18.23
N GLY A 599 16.07 10.97 -16.96
CA GLY A 599 17.43 10.90 -16.44
C GLY A 599 18.08 9.53 -16.67
N SER A 600 18.94 9.12 -15.75
CA SER A 600 19.49 7.76 -15.72
C SER A 600 18.38 6.71 -15.76
N PRO A 601 18.51 5.60 -16.52
CA PRO A 601 17.63 4.45 -16.36
C PRO A 601 17.59 4.03 -14.90
N LEU A 602 16.43 4.23 -14.27
CA LEU A 602 16.25 4.04 -12.84
C LEU A 602 15.81 2.60 -12.59
N TRP A 603 16.79 1.76 -12.29
CA TRP A 603 16.57 0.38 -11.88
C TRP A 603 16.48 0.30 -10.37
N VAL A 604 15.39 -0.26 -9.88
CA VAL A 604 15.10 -0.39 -8.45
C VAL A 604 14.51 -1.76 -8.18
N ASP A 605 14.54 -2.21 -6.94
CA ASP A 605 13.70 -3.32 -6.49
C ASP A 605 12.52 -2.82 -5.67
N THR A 606 12.60 -1.60 -5.14
CA THR A 606 11.55 -0.99 -4.32
C THR A 606 11.29 0.46 -4.74
N PHE A 607 10.04 0.82 -4.98
CA PHE A 607 9.66 2.20 -5.33
C PHE A 607 8.43 2.67 -4.56
N ASP A 608 8.42 3.95 -4.20
CA ASP A 608 7.45 4.54 -3.29
C ASP A 608 6.22 5.08 -4.02
N VAL A 609 5.12 4.31 -4.04
CA VAL A 609 3.88 4.71 -4.71
C VAL A 609 3.03 5.55 -3.76
N ARG A 610 3.01 6.87 -3.94
CA ARG A 610 2.31 7.80 -3.04
C ARG A 610 0.83 7.93 -3.36
N PRO A 611 0.00 8.44 -2.43
CA PRO A 611 -1.42 8.66 -2.68
C PRO A 611 -1.71 9.39 -3.99
N GLY A 612 -2.54 8.78 -4.83
CA GLY A 612 -2.96 9.30 -6.13
C GLY A 612 -1.94 9.16 -7.26
N GLU A 613 -0.77 8.58 -7.01
CA GLU A 613 0.24 8.36 -8.05
C GLU A 613 -0.07 7.11 -8.89
N VAL A 614 0.41 7.16 -10.14
CA VAL A 614 0.41 6.03 -11.08
C VAL A 614 1.83 5.83 -11.58
N TRP A 615 2.38 4.66 -11.34
CA TRP A 615 3.72 4.27 -11.75
C TRP A 615 3.65 3.21 -12.85
N GLU A 616 4.46 3.38 -13.88
CA GLU A 616 4.68 2.34 -14.89
C GLU A 616 6.10 1.84 -14.78
N VAL A 617 6.25 0.53 -14.62
CA VAL A 617 7.57 -0.12 -14.49
C VAL A 617 7.65 -1.34 -15.40
N ALA A 618 8.84 -1.74 -15.79
CA ALA A 618 9.03 -2.95 -16.58
C ALA A 618 10.28 -3.74 -16.19
N PHE A 619 10.21 -5.06 -16.36
CA PHE A 619 11.34 -5.95 -16.17
C PHE A 619 11.26 -7.12 -17.13
N ARG A 620 12.39 -7.80 -17.32
CA ARG A 620 12.42 -9.06 -18.05
C ARG A 620 12.44 -10.20 -17.05
N ALA A 621 11.51 -11.14 -17.21
CA ALA A 621 11.40 -12.33 -16.37
C ALA A 621 12.55 -13.31 -16.64
N THR A 622 13.71 -13.11 -16.03
CA THR A 622 14.93 -13.92 -16.26
C THR A 622 15.35 -14.82 -15.09
N ASN A 623 14.67 -14.74 -13.94
CA ASN A 623 14.98 -15.54 -12.76
C ASN A 623 13.82 -16.50 -12.47
N PRO A 624 13.84 -17.75 -12.99
CA PRO A 624 12.74 -18.70 -12.79
C PRO A 624 12.42 -18.92 -11.31
N GLY A 625 11.14 -18.97 -10.95
CA GLY A 625 10.73 -19.11 -9.56
C GLY A 625 9.28 -18.77 -9.29
N ILE A 626 8.95 -18.74 -7.99
CA ILE A 626 7.76 -18.11 -7.43
C ILE A 626 8.28 -16.97 -6.56
N TRP A 627 7.92 -15.73 -6.90
CA TRP A 627 8.49 -14.52 -6.31
C TRP A 627 7.42 -13.69 -5.61
N MET A 628 7.70 -13.23 -4.40
CA MET A 628 6.80 -12.32 -3.71
C MET A 628 6.83 -10.93 -4.38
N ASN A 629 5.66 -10.31 -4.42
CA ASN A 629 5.44 -8.98 -4.98
C ASN A 629 4.48 -8.24 -4.04
N HIS A 630 4.99 -7.29 -3.25
CA HIS A 630 4.26 -6.82 -2.08
C HIS A 630 4.56 -5.37 -1.68
N CYS A 631 3.72 -4.84 -0.78
CA CYS A 631 4.02 -3.57 -0.11
C CYS A 631 5.06 -3.81 0.98
N HIS A 632 6.16 -3.05 0.95
CA HIS A 632 7.25 -3.09 1.93
C HIS A 632 6.99 -2.20 3.16
N ASN A 633 5.79 -1.61 3.28
CA ASN A 633 5.25 -1.32 4.59
C ASN A 633 4.80 -2.65 5.21
N LEU A 634 5.58 -3.19 6.15
CA LEU A 634 5.38 -4.56 6.63
C LEU A 634 4.03 -4.75 7.33
N ARG A 635 3.45 -3.68 7.89
CA ARG A 635 2.07 -3.72 8.41
C ARG A 635 1.04 -3.87 7.29
N HIS A 636 1.27 -3.26 6.14
CA HIS A 636 0.41 -3.43 4.96
C HIS A 636 0.59 -4.82 4.33
N GLN A 637 1.81 -5.35 4.30
CA GLN A 637 2.09 -6.73 3.91
C GLN A 637 1.30 -7.72 4.78
N ASP A 638 1.39 -7.57 6.11
CA ASP A 638 0.68 -8.39 7.11
C ASP A 638 -0.86 -8.27 7.00
N GLN A 639 -1.36 -7.12 6.52
CA GLN A 639 -2.77 -6.93 6.20
C GLN A 639 -3.20 -7.55 4.85
N GLY A 640 -2.28 -8.20 4.13
CA GLY A 640 -2.57 -8.94 2.92
C GLY A 640 -2.22 -8.22 1.61
N MET A 641 -1.43 -7.14 1.62
CA MET A 641 -0.89 -6.53 0.39
C MET A 641 0.32 -7.30 -0.16
N MET A 642 0.09 -8.56 -0.48
CA MET A 642 1.12 -9.48 -0.91
C MET A 642 0.56 -10.45 -1.95
N LEU A 643 1.20 -10.51 -3.11
CA LEU A 643 0.85 -11.44 -4.18
C LEU A 643 2.12 -12.10 -4.73
N GLN A 644 1.94 -13.04 -5.67
CA GLN A 644 3.04 -13.79 -6.26
C GLN A 644 3.17 -13.53 -7.75
N LEU A 645 4.41 -13.45 -8.23
CA LEU A 645 4.80 -13.64 -9.62
C LEU A 645 5.25 -15.09 -9.81
N VAL A 646 4.53 -15.86 -10.61
CA VAL A 646 4.74 -17.29 -10.79
C VAL A 646 5.24 -17.56 -12.21
N TYR A 647 6.31 -18.34 -12.34
CA TYR A 647 6.79 -18.81 -13.63
C TYR A 647 6.04 -20.06 -14.09
N ASP A 648 5.69 -20.09 -15.39
CA ASP A 648 5.09 -21.26 -16.02
C ASP A 648 6.00 -22.49 -15.90
N GLY A 649 5.43 -23.60 -15.40
CA GLY A 649 6.16 -24.83 -15.13
C GLY A 649 6.98 -24.84 -13.83
N VAL A 650 6.84 -23.84 -12.95
CA VAL A 650 7.45 -23.85 -11.61
C VAL A 650 6.39 -24.18 -10.55
N SER A 651 6.74 -25.02 -9.58
CA SER A 651 5.86 -25.43 -8.47
C SER A 651 6.54 -25.30 -7.11
N THR A 652 5.75 -25.09 -6.06
CA THR A 652 6.23 -25.13 -4.67
C THR A 652 5.80 -26.43 -3.97
N PRO A 653 6.69 -27.12 -3.23
CA PRO A 653 6.32 -28.19 -2.31
C PRO A 653 5.95 -27.66 -0.91
N TYR A 654 6.11 -26.36 -0.66
CA TYR A 654 5.87 -25.71 0.62
C TYR A 654 4.40 -25.32 0.73
N GLU A 655 3.81 -25.53 1.90
CA GLU A 655 2.42 -25.15 2.18
C GLU A 655 2.39 -23.74 2.78
N ASP A 656 1.39 -22.95 2.38
CA ASP A 656 1.18 -21.62 2.94
C ASP A 656 0.84 -21.77 4.44
N ALA A 657 1.74 -21.32 5.32
CA ALA A 657 1.66 -21.53 6.77
C ALA A 657 0.42 -20.86 7.42
N SER A 658 -0.32 -20.04 6.65
CA SER A 658 -1.62 -19.46 7.03
C SER A 658 -2.71 -20.52 7.28
N HIS A 659 -2.48 -21.79 6.94
CA HIS A 659 -3.37 -22.90 7.28
C HIS A 659 -3.13 -23.56 8.66
N GLY A 660 -2.12 -23.11 9.43
CA GLY A 660 -1.69 -23.78 10.68
C GLY A 660 -2.31 -23.31 12.00
N HIS A 661 -3.13 -22.25 12.02
CA HIS A 661 -3.76 -21.76 13.26
C HIS A 661 -5.28 -22.01 13.28
N SER A 662 -5.65 -23.28 13.53
CA SER A 662 -6.98 -23.68 14.01
C SER A 662 -7.01 -23.87 15.51
#